data_AF-A0A7C0X6Z0-F1
#
_entry.id   AF-A0A7C0X6Z0-F1
#
_cell.length_a   1.000
_cell.length_b   1.000
_cell.length_c   1.000
_cell.angle_alpha   90.00
_cell.angle_beta   90.00
_cell.angle_gamma   90.00
#
_symmetry.space_group_name_H-M   'P 1'
#
loop_
_entity.id
_entity.type
_entity.pdbx_description
1 polymer ?
#
loop_
_entity_poly.entity_id
_entity_poly.type
_entity_poly.pdbx_seq_one_letter_code
_entity_poly.pdbx_strand_id
1 'polypeptide(L)'
;MRKFVKKWKGLIVWGIAIFFTFGIVWWSIAMYMSYRRPSVKSNEYKPNPEDAVAILTKEGTPLNWQYWVMPYELEDRVRAMTQIYYQYGLSYDDLFTGPIMRLTAARDLLDDKVTLYYADTHGLRPKEEEVNQQIDKIVEKYTKDEKTKNYIIQRYGSIDAFKKKIAQGVLVELVKNKVKTAVAKVSEDDVKRYFEEHKDEIKENYDKVKVKHILLDSKEKAEEVLTKIKSGEIDFTKAASEYSLDEDTKKEGGELGWLTKISLDPNFAEAAFSATLNEPVGPVESAYGWHIIDVEDRKIIDTFDDLKEATQAYKDVENKIAREKFKEWLDGYKKKEDISYLFEDESLRLYDEYYTIVSSTPSTYTDEKLDAFLKKLESRITSESTTSTTVINTDVDPTILTLYVNVMEKKLNEVSEKASKYRRYYTLSNSVPKNLLEMDDKEIEAKIEELDEKLGNATGTEYQRLFQEKMSYRDAQTLKRMSEEMEKENVTPEDAKKLAEKYDKLSEDYKEKIKRVLRALYEIAPYSKTVVSKLHNYDPTDLSVSLRFYQMKYEDMKPYISDPEIMETYKNQLLPQIFSVKLGLEMLTFDEKASTDLKVQALETLVSLSRDMRDYQEELRYLKKLKEISPNYPDIDELIKDAESMIETTKATSSSTPTTLQSTETTSTTESEK
;
A
#
# COMPACT_ATOMS: atom_id res chain seq x y z
N MET A 1 7.32 -36.64 3.02
CA MET A 1 7.05 -35.26 3.52
C MET A 1 5.66 -34.70 3.17
N ARG A 2 5.01 -35.07 2.05
CA ARG A 2 3.65 -34.59 1.68
C ARG A 2 2.51 -34.89 2.68
N LYS A 3 2.62 -35.90 3.56
CA LYS A 3 1.65 -36.15 4.66
C LYS A 3 1.93 -35.34 5.94
N PHE A 4 3.15 -34.80 6.11
CA PHE A 4 3.54 -33.99 7.28
C PHE A 4 3.03 -32.55 7.15
N VAL A 5 3.08 -31.99 5.92
CA VAL A 5 2.55 -30.65 5.61
C VAL A 5 1.01 -30.58 5.66
N LYS A 6 0.31 -31.68 5.34
CA LYS A 6 -1.16 -31.76 5.44
C LYS A 6 -1.71 -31.71 6.88
N LYS A 7 -0.94 -32.19 7.87
CA LYS A 7 -1.37 -32.19 9.29
C LYS A 7 -1.13 -30.84 9.99
N TRP A 8 -0.25 -30.01 9.45
CA TRP A 8 0.10 -28.70 10.01
C TRP A 8 -0.61 -27.52 9.32
N LYS A 9 -1.13 -27.66 8.10
CA LYS A 9 -2.03 -26.65 7.51
C LYS A 9 -3.29 -26.42 8.36
N GLY A 10 -3.86 -27.46 8.96
CA GLY A 10 -4.96 -27.32 9.93
C GLY A 10 -4.57 -26.60 11.22
N LEU A 11 -3.31 -26.71 11.68
CA LEU A 11 -2.82 -26.04 12.90
C LEU A 11 -2.38 -24.59 12.65
N ILE A 12 -1.90 -24.27 11.45
CA ILE A 12 -1.50 -22.91 11.05
C ILE A 12 -2.72 -22.07 10.65
N VAL A 13 -3.72 -22.67 9.99
CA VAL A 13 -5.01 -22.02 9.72
C VAL A 13 -5.83 -21.83 11.00
N TRP A 14 -5.78 -22.76 11.96
CA TRP A 14 -6.34 -22.51 13.30
C TRP A 14 -5.52 -21.51 14.11
N GLY A 15 -4.19 -21.45 13.93
CA GLY A 15 -3.36 -20.39 14.52
C GLY A 15 -3.72 -18.99 14.02
N ILE A 16 -4.02 -18.84 12.73
CA ILE A 16 -4.38 -17.57 12.10
C ILE A 16 -5.86 -17.21 12.34
N ALA A 17 -6.78 -18.18 12.38
CA ALA A 17 -8.18 -17.96 12.73
C ALA A 17 -8.38 -17.63 14.24
N ILE A 18 -7.48 -18.14 15.09
CA ILE A 18 -7.31 -17.67 16.48
C ILE A 18 -6.88 -16.21 16.44
N PHE A 19 -5.90 -15.77 15.63
CA PHE A 19 -5.56 -14.34 15.58
C PHE A 19 -6.69 -13.42 15.08
N PHE A 20 -7.58 -13.87 14.19
CA PHE A 20 -8.70 -13.07 13.69
C PHE A 20 -9.86 -12.89 14.70
N THR A 21 -10.19 -13.91 15.49
CA THR A 21 -11.21 -13.80 16.56
C THR A 21 -10.67 -13.13 17.82
N PHE A 22 -9.35 -13.16 17.99
CA PHE A 22 -8.62 -12.48 19.06
C PHE A 22 -8.34 -11.00 18.70
N GLY A 23 -8.31 -10.65 17.42
CA GLY A 23 -7.75 -9.40 16.88
C GLY A 23 -8.32 -8.10 17.42
N ILE A 24 -9.62 -7.85 17.34
CA ILE A 24 -10.14 -6.47 17.46
C ILE A 24 -10.08 -5.93 18.91
N VAL A 25 -10.32 -6.79 19.90
CA VAL A 25 -10.25 -6.41 21.33
C VAL A 25 -8.84 -6.64 21.90
N TRP A 26 -8.10 -7.64 21.41
CA TRP A 26 -6.71 -7.83 21.86
C TRP A 26 -5.80 -6.74 21.31
N TRP A 27 -6.00 -6.23 20.10
CA TRP A 27 -5.23 -5.09 19.58
C TRP A 27 -5.53 -3.79 20.31
N SER A 28 -6.79 -3.52 20.65
CA SER A 28 -7.13 -2.34 21.45
C SER A 28 -6.51 -2.41 22.84
N ILE A 29 -6.46 -3.58 23.47
CA ILE A 29 -5.80 -3.78 24.77
C ILE A 29 -4.27 -3.83 24.61
N ALA A 30 -3.73 -4.49 23.59
CA ALA A 30 -2.30 -4.67 23.33
C ALA A 30 -1.58 -3.37 22.99
N MET A 31 -2.26 -2.45 22.32
CA MET A 31 -1.82 -1.07 22.10
C MET A 31 -1.53 -0.35 23.43
N TYR A 32 -2.13 -0.78 24.54
CA TYR A 32 -1.82 -0.31 25.90
C TYR A 32 -1.04 -1.33 26.76
N MET A 33 -0.84 -2.58 26.31
CA MET A 33 -0.10 -3.63 27.06
C MET A 33 1.42 -3.51 26.95
N SER A 34 1.97 -2.47 26.35
CA SER A 34 3.41 -2.18 26.38
C SER A 34 3.85 -1.40 27.64
N TYR A 35 2.89 -1.03 28.51
CA TYR A 35 3.10 -0.36 29.81
C TYR A 35 4.26 -0.90 30.69
N ARG A 36 5.45 -0.29 30.60
CA ARG A 36 6.31 -0.14 31.77
C ARG A 36 6.03 1.25 32.33
N ARG A 37 5.08 1.36 33.25
CA ARG A 37 5.30 2.34 34.31
C ARG A 37 6.39 1.74 35.19
N PRO A 38 7.56 2.38 35.40
CA PRO A 38 8.35 2.02 36.56
C PRO A 38 7.42 2.08 37.77
N SER A 39 7.48 1.07 38.63
CA SER A 39 6.73 1.03 39.88
C SER A 39 7.26 2.11 40.82
N VAL A 40 6.97 3.37 40.50
CA VAL A 40 7.25 4.51 41.37
C VAL A 40 5.93 4.78 42.08
N LYS A 41 5.99 4.76 43.41
CA LYS A 41 4.88 5.14 44.27
C LYS A 41 4.31 6.47 43.76
N SER A 42 3.00 6.49 43.51
CA SER A 42 2.26 7.48 42.74
C SER A 42 2.18 8.90 43.33
N ASN A 43 3.07 9.30 44.25
CA ASN A 43 2.94 10.58 44.95
C ASN A 43 4.00 11.65 44.65
N GLU A 44 5.03 11.43 43.83
CA GLU A 44 6.08 12.46 43.68
C GLU A 44 6.66 12.71 42.27
N TYR A 45 6.37 11.88 41.25
CA TYR A 45 6.90 12.17 39.91
C TYR A 45 5.97 13.14 39.16
N LYS A 46 6.40 14.39 39.03
CA LYS A 46 5.84 15.38 38.12
C LYS A 46 6.85 15.59 36.98
N PRO A 47 6.54 15.17 35.74
CA PRO A 47 7.44 15.41 34.61
C PRO A 47 7.58 16.91 34.35
N ASN A 48 8.75 17.34 33.86
CA ASN A 48 8.89 18.67 33.31
C ASN A 48 8.21 18.73 31.93
N PRO A 49 7.72 19.89 31.47
CA PRO A 49 7.17 20.03 30.11
C PRO A 49 8.12 19.51 29.03
N GLU A 50 9.42 19.77 29.17
CA GLU A 50 10.47 19.31 28.25
C GLU A 50 10.62 17.78 28.18
N ASP A 51 10.10 17.05 29.16
CA ASP A 51 10.09 15.58 29.16
C ASP A 51 8.92 15.00 28.33
N ALA A 52 7.95 15.84 27.96
CA ALA A 52 6.80 15.45 27.15
C ALA A 52 7.13 15.51 25.65
N VAL A 53 6.46 14.67 24.87
CA VAL A 53 6.48 14.78 23.41
C VAL A 53 5.50 15.86 22.95
N ALA A 54 4.32 15.86 23.57
CA ALA A 54 3.28 16.82 23.25
C ALA A 54 2.41 17.11 24.48
N ILE A 55 1.90 18.34 24.52
CA ILE A 55 1.18 18.92 25.64
C ILE A 55 -0.18 19.39 25.13
N LEU A 56 -1.22 19.04 25.88
CA LEU A 56 -2.57 19.57 25.68
C LEU A 56 -2.69 20.92 26.38
N THR A 57 -3.06 21.96 25.64
CA THR A 57 -3.28 23.30 26.18
C THR A 57 -4.77 23.67 26.12
N LYS A 58 -5.19 24.57 27.01
CA LYS A 58 -6.52 25.22 26.99
C LYS A 58 -6.32 26.72 27.14
N GLU A 59 -6.85 27.52 26.22
CA GLU A 59 -6.65 28.99 26.20
C GLU A 59 -5.16 29.36 26.22
N GLY A 60 -4.34 28.60 25.47
CA GLY A 60 -2.88 28.71 25.45
C GLY A 60 -2.15 28.24 26.71
N THR A 61 -2.85 27.83 27.77
CA THR A 61 -2.24 27.38 29.03
C THR A 61 -2.13 25.85 29.07
N PRO A 62 -0.95 25.27 29.37
CA PRO A 62 -0.80 23.83 29.55
C PRO A 62 -1.74 23.24 30.61
N LEU A 63 -2.46 22.18 30.25
CA LEU A 63 -3.22 21.40 31.22
C LEU A 63 -2.29 20.58 32.12
N ASN A 64 -2.85 19.96 33.16
CA ASN A 64 -2.09 19.11 34.09
C ASN A 64 -1.39 17.95 33.35
N TRP A 65 -0.22 17.52 33.82
CA TRP A 65 0.67 16.55 33.16
C TRP A 65 0.04 15.19 32.84
N GLN A 66 -1.05 14.84 33.52
CA GLN A 66 -1.85 13.64 33.19
C GLN A 66 -2.48 13.68 31.78
N TYR A 67 -2.58 14.88 31.19
CA TYR A 67 -3.07 15.11 29.83
C TYR A 67 -1.95 15.36 28.81
N TRP A 68 -0.69 15.16 29.19
CA TRP A 68 0.44 15.22 28.26
C TRP A 68 0.67 13.84 27.63
N VAL A 69 1.34 13.84 26.49
CA VAL A 69 1.84 12.64 25.81
C VAL A 69 3.31 12.47 26.13
N MET A 70 3.62 11.40 26.83
CA MET A 70 5.01 11.07 27.19
C MET A 70 5.68 10.22 26.10
N PRO A 71 7.03 10.22 25.99
CA PRO A 71 7.75 9.45 24.98
C PRO A 71 7.37 7.98 24.92
N TYR A 72 7.21 7.33 26.08
CA TYR A 72 6.83 5.91 26.13
C TYR A 72 5.43 5.65 25.56
N GLU A 73 4.48 6.58 25.71
CA GLU A 73 3.13 6.44 25.13
C GLU A 73 3.19 6.51 23.61
N LEU A 74 4.00 7.44 23.08
CA LEU A 74 4.21 7.58 21.65
C LEU A 74 4.88 6.32 21.07
N GLU A 75 6.00 5.87 21.63
CA GLU A 75 6.73 4.70 21.11
C GLU A 75 5.87 3.43 21.09
N ASP A 76 5.00 3.30 22.08
CA ASP A 76 4.09 2.18 22.18
C ASP A 76 2.99 2.23 21.12
N ARG A 77 2.41 3.41 20.87
CA ARG A 77 1.45 3.60 19.79
C ARG A 77 2.08 3.38 18.42
N VAL A 78 3.28 3.92 18.19
CA VAL A 78 4.04 3.74 16.95
C VAL A 78 4.35 2.26 16.72
N ARG A 79 4.82 1.54 17.75
CA ARG A 79 5.08 0.10 17.65
C ARG A 79 3.82 -0.70 17.27
N ALA A 80 2.67 -0.34 17.82
CA ALA A 80 1.42 -0.97 17.43
C ALA A 80 1.11 -0.69 15.94
N MET A 81 1.23 0.56 15.50
CA MET A 81 0.97 0.92 14.11
C MET A 81 1.95 0.25 13.13
N THR A 82 3.25 0.15 13.47
CA THR A 82 4.24 -0.51 12.60
C THR A 82 4.03 -2.01 12.50
N GLN A 83 3.56 -2.67 13.56
CA GLN A 83 3.17 -4.08 13.49
C GLN A 83 2.05 -4.33 12.48
N ILE A 84 1.06 -3.43 12.40
CA ILE A 84 -0.01 -3.51 11.38
C ILE A 84 0.60 -3.36 9.99
N TYR A 85 1.48 -2.37 9.81
CA TYR A 85 2.19 -2.14 8.56
C TYR A 85 2.91 -3.41 8.06
N TYR A 86 3.68 -4.06 8.92
CA TYR A 86 4.39 -5.29 8.58
C TYR A 86 3.45 -6.46 8.29
N GLN A 87 2.30 -6.55 8.97
CA GLN A 87 1.30 -7.60 8.68
C GLN A 87 0.69 -7.47 7.28
N TYR A 88 0.57 -6.25 6.76
CA TYR A 88 0.14 -6.00 5.40
C TYR A 88 1.27 -6.06 4.36
N GLY A 89 2.48 -6.46 4.76
CA GLY A 89 3.64 -6.53 3.86
C GLY A 89 4.15 -5.15 3.41
N LEU A 90 3.75 -4.07 4.08
CA LEU A 90 4.20 -2.72 3.77
C LEU A 90 5.61 -2.50 4.34
N SER A 91 6.46 -1.82 3.55
CA SER A 91 7.75 -1.36 4.03
C SER A 91 7.59 -0.18 4.99
N TYR A 92 8.46 -0.12 5.99
CA TYR A 92 8.52 0.97 6.94
C TYR A 92 9.93 1.55 6.94
N ASP A 93 10.03 2.83 6.58
CA ASP A 93 11.27 3.59 6.56
C ASP A 93 11.21 4.63 7.68
N ASP A 94 12.13 4.54 8.65
CA ASP A 94 12.13 5.40 9.84
C ASP A 94 12.25 6.90 9.52
N LEU A 95 12.84 7.27 8.37
CA LEU A 95 13.06 8.65 8.00
C LEU A 95 11.89 9.24 7.21
N PHE A 96 11.25 8.45 6.35
CA PHE A 96 10.14 8.94 5.51
C PHE A 96 8.76 8.53 6.01
N THR A 97 8.59 7.28 6.43
CA THR A 97 7.31 6.78 6.97
C THR A 97 7.20 7.04 8.47
N GLY A 98 8.32 6.97 9.18
CA GLY A 98 8.39 7.20 10.63
C GLY A 98 7.77 8.51 11.10
N PRO A 99 8.15 9.68 10.55
CA PRO A 99 7.69 10.96 11.10
C PRO A 99 6.17 11.16 11.01
N ILE A 100 5.56 10.80 9.87
CA ILE A 100 4.09 10.89 9.73
C ILE A 100 3.38 9.87 10.61
N MET A 101 3.94 8.68 10.80
CA MET A 101 3.42 7.68 11.74
C MET A 101 3.43 8.21 13.17
N ARG A 102 4.57 8.81 13.58
CA ARG A 102 4.75 9.39 14.92
C ARG A 102 3.83 10.59 15.13
N LEU A 103 3.69 11.49 14.16
CA LEU A 103 2.75 12.61 14.24
C LEU A 103 1.30 12.13 14.38
N THR A 104 0.91 11.14 13.58
CA THR A 104 -0.43 10.53 13.65
C THR A 104 -0.66 9.91 15.02
N ALA A 105 0.28 9.11 15.51
CA ALA A 105 0.24 8.52 16.84
C ALA A 105 0.15 9.58 17.95
N ALA A 106 0.91 10.67 17.86
CA ALA A 106 0.90 11.75 18.84
C ALA A 106 -0.44 12.51 18.84
N ARG A 107 -0.99 12.83 17.67
CA ARG A 107 -2.32 13.47 17.53
C ARG A 107 -3.44 12.57 18.07
N ASP A 108 -3.42 11.28 17.72
CA ASP A 108 -4.37 10.29 18.26
C ASP A 108 -4.30 10.21 19.78
N LEU A 109 -3.09 10.21 20.35
CA LEU A 109 -2.90 10.21 21.79
C LEU A 109 -3.43 11.51 22.42
N LEU A 110 -3.22 12.68 21.79
CA LEU A 110 -3.77 13.95 22.27
C LEU A 110 -5.30 13.98 22.20
N ASP A 111 -5.92 13.48 21.13
CA ASP A 111 -7.37 13.31 21.04
C ASP A 111 -7.90 12.39 22.18
N ASP A 112 -7.14 11.34 22.52
CA ASP A 112 -7.43 10.50 23.69
C ASP A 112 -7.32 11.30 25.00
N LYS A 113 -6.33 12.20 25.14
CA LYS A 113 -6.19 13.09 26.31
C LYS A 113 -7.33 14.11 26.38
N VAL A 114 -7.81 14.65 25.26
CA VAL A 114 -8.98 15.53 25.22
C VAL A 114 -10.23 14.78 25.72
N THR A 115 -10.41 13.56 25.26
CA THR A 115 -11.52 12.68 25.69
C THR A 115 -11.46 12.40 27.19
N LEU A 116 -10.27 12.12 27.72
CA LEU A 116 -10.05 11.94 29.16
C LEU A 116 -10.35 13.22 29.96
N TYR A 117 -9.88 14.37 29.47
CA TYR A 117 -10.15 15.68 30.08
C TYR A 117 -11.65 16.01 30.11
N TYR A 118 -12.36 15.74 29.02
CA TYR A 118 -13.82 15.90 28.97
C TYR A 118 -14.51 14.99 30.01
N ALA A 119 -14.09 13.72 30.10
CA ALA A 119 -14.66 12.79 31.05
C ALA A 119 -14.44 13.20 32.51
N ASP A 120 -13.27 13.75 32.84
CA ASP A 120 -12.94 14.26 34.16
C ASP A 120 -13.82 15.46 34.55
N THR A 121 -13.96 16.40 33.62
CA THR A 121 -14.68 17.66 33.86
C THR A 121 -16.20 17.51 33.84
N HIS A 122 -16.72 16.42 33.26
CA HIS A 122 -18.16 16.15 33.13
C HIS A 122 -18.63 14.94 33.96
N GLY A 123 -17.78 14.40 34.84
CA GLY A 123 -18.18 13.30 35.73
C GLY A 123 -18.46 11.97 35.02
N LEU A 124 -17.83 11.72 33.87
CA LEU A 124 -18.02 10.51 33.06
C LEU A 124 -16.97 9.42 33.31
N ARG A 125 -16.16 9.55 34.37
CA ARG A 125 -15.21 8.51 34.78
C ARG A 125 -15.97 7.23 35.17
N PRO A 126 -15.54 6.05 34.68
CA PRO A 126 -16.11 4.80 35.14
C PRO A 126 -15.77 4.57 36.61
N LYS A 127 -16.70 3.97 37.34
CA LYS A 127 -16.47 3.52 38.72
C LYS A 127 -15.48 2.37 38.72
N GLU A 128 -14.70 2.22 39.79
CA GLU A 128 -13.72 1.14 39.94
C GLU A 128 -14.36 -0.25 39.73
N GLU A 129 -15.57 -0.44 40.23
CA GLU A 129 -16.35 -1.66 40.04
C GLU A 129 -16.64 -1.96 38.55
N GLU A 130 -16.98 -0.93 37.75
CA GLU A 130 -17.22 -1.11 36.31
C GLU A 130 -15.93 -1.52 35.58
N VAL A 131 -14.78 -0.96 35.99
CA VAL A 131 -13.46 -1.30 35.44
C VAL A 131 -13.11 -2.75 35.79
N ASN A 132 -13.24 -3.14 37.06
CA ASN A 132 -12.94 -4.49 37.52
C ASN A 132 -13.83 -5.54 36.86
N GLN A 133 -15.14 -5.28 36.73
CA GLN A 133 -16.05 -6.17 36.01
C GLN A 133 -15.65 -6.35 34.55
N GLN A 134 -15.20 -5.28 33.88
CA GLN A 134 -14.76 -5.38 32.48
C GLN A 134 -13.42 -6.14 32.36
N ILE A 135 -12.48 -5.91 33.28
CA ILE A 135 -11.24 -6.69 33.37
C ILE A 135 -11.56 -8.17 33.55
N ASP A 136 -12.47 -8.52 34.46
CA ASP A 136 -12.85 -9.90 34.74
C ASP A 136 -13.50 -10.56 33.52
N LYS A 137 -14.40 -9.86 32.81
CA LYS A 137 -14.99 -10.34 31.55
C LYS A 137 -13.92 -10.64 30.49
N ILE A 138 -12.95 -9.75 30.33
CA ILE A 138 -11.84 -9.92 29.40
C ILE A 138 -11.01 -11.14 29.79
N VAL A 139 -10.61 -11.22 31.06
CA VAL A 139 -9.79 -12.32 31.58
C VAL A 139 -10.53 -13.65 31.41
N GLU A 140 -11.79 -13.73 31.83
CA GLU A 140 -12.62 -14.94 31.71
C GLU A 140 -12.70 -15.39 30.25
N LYS A 141 -12.95 -14.47 29.31
CA LYS A 141 -12.98 -14.75 27.86
C LYS A 141 -11.68 -15.41 27.40
N TYR A 142 -10.52 -14.87 27.79
CA TYR A 142 -9.22 -15.37 27.33
C TYR A 142 -8.71 -16.59 28.11
N THR A 143 -9.11 -16.77 29.37
CA THR A 143 -8.66 -17.91 30.19
C THR A 143 -9.54 -19.16 30.06
N LYS A 144 -10.64 -19.09 29.28
CA LYS A 144 -11.48 -20.25 28.94
C LYS A 144 -10.71 -21.32 28.18
N ASP A 145 -9.80 -20.91 27.31
CA ASP A 145 -8.90 -21.81 26.60
C ASP A 145 -7.61 -22.02 27.42
N GLU A 146 -7.30 -23.27 27.75
CA GLU A 146 -6.13 -23.62 28.57
C GLU A 146 -4.81 -23.26 27.88
N LYS A 147 -4.72 -23.28 26.54
CA LYS A 147 -3.50 -22.85 25.84
C LYS A 147 -3.27 -21.35 26.03
N THR A 148 -4.30 -20.55 25.82
CA THR A 148 -4.26 -19.09 26.00
C THR A 148 -3.96 -18.71 27.44
N LYS A 149 -4.60 -19.38 28.42
CA LYS A 149 -4.33 -19.20 29.84
C LYS A 149 -2.86 -19.47 30.18
N ASN A 150 -2.30 -20.58 29.72
CA ASN A 150 -0.90 -20.93 29.97
C ASN A 150 0.06 -19.95 29.29
N TYR A 151 -0.25 -19.48 28.08
CA TYR A 151 0.52 -18.43 27.42
C TYR A 151 0.52 -17.12 28.23
N ILE A 152 -0.64 -16.70 28.74
CA ILE A 152 -0.75 -15.51 29.61
C ILE A 152 0.10 -15.70 30.87
N ILE A 153 0.02 -16.85 31.54
CA ILE A 153 0.83 -17.14 32.73
C ILE A 153 2.33 -17.14 32.40
N GLN A 154 2.74 -17.73 31.28
CA GLN A 154 4.14 -17.74 30.85
C GLN A 154 4.66 -16.33 30.59
N ARG A 155 3.86 -15.47 29.97
CA ARG A 155 4.28 -14.11 29.59
C ARG A 155 4.22 -13.10 30.73
N TYR A 156 3.23 -13.22 31.63
CA TYR A 156 2.97 -12.23 32.68
C TYR A 156 3.24 -12.76 34.09
N GLY A 157 3.55 -14.04 34.25
CA GLY A 157 3.82 -14.71 35.53
C GLY A 157 2.56 -15.17 36.26
N SER A 158 1.45 -14.43 36.17
CA SER A 158 0.16 -14.82 36.74
C SER A 158 -1.02 -14.11 36.07
N ILE A 159 -2.24 -14.60 36.32
CA ILE A 159 -3.47 -13.93 35.87
C ILE A 159 -3.65 -12.58 36.57
N ASP A 160 -3.26 -12.44 37.84
CA ASP A 160 -3.34 -11.16 38.55
C ASP A 160 -2.37 -10.12 37.98
N ALA A 161 -1.17 -10.56 37.59
CA ALA A 161 -0.22 -9.70 36.90
C ALA A 161 -0.78 -9.25 35.54
N PHE A 162 -1.46 -10.13 34.81
CA PHE A 162 -2.17 -9.79 33.57
C PHE A 162 -3.33 -8.80 33.82
N LYS A 163 -4.17 -9.01 34.85
CA LYS A 163 -5.23 -8.07 35.25
C LYS A 163 -4.69 -6.67 35.50
N LYS A 164 -3.64 -6.56 36.33
CA LYS A 164 -2.95 -5.29 36.62
C LYS A 164 -2.40 -4.65 35.35
N LYS A 165 -1.92 -5.48 34.42
CA LYS A 165 -1.34 -5.02 33.16
C LYS A 165 -2.38 -4.42 32.21
N ILE A 166 -3.57 -4.99 32.13
CA ILE A 166 -4.63 -4.52 31.22
C ILE A 166 -5.51 -3.41 31.82
N ALA A 167 -5.50 -3.23 33.14
CA ALA A 167 -6.41 -2.34 33.86
C ALA A 167 -6.45 -0.91 33.30
N GLN A 168 -5.28 -0.34 32.99
CA GLN A 168 -5.20 1.02 32.44
C GLN A 168 -5.82 1.12 31.04
N GLY A 169 -5.59 0.13 30.17
CA GLY A 169 -6.20 0.08 28.84
C GLY A 169 -7.72 -0.05 28.93
N VAL A 170 -8.20 -0.90 29.84
CA VAL A 170 -9.65 -1.06 30.09
C VAL A 170 -10.27 0.25 30.61
N LEU A 171 -9.61 0.94 31.54
CA LEU A 171 -10.07 2.24 32.03
C LEU A 171 -10.22 3.26 30.88
N VAL A 172 -9.18 3.40 30.05
CA VAL A 172 -9.19 4.34 28.92
C VAL A 172 -10.31 3.99 27.93
N GLU A 173 -10.46 2.72 27.59
CA GLU A 173 -11.50 2.23 26.68
C GLU A 173 -12.92 2.49 27.23
N LEU A 174 -13.14 2.24 28.52
CA LEU A 174 -14.42 2.54 29.16
C LEU A 174 -14.72 4.05 29.18
N VAL A 175 -13.71 4.89 29.41
CA VAL A 175 -13.87 6.35 29.32
C VAL A 175 -14.27 6.75 27.90
N LYS A 176 -13.56 6.29 26.86
CA LYS A 176 -13.89 6.59 25.46
C LYS A 176 -15.33 6.19 25.14
N ASN A 177 -15.73 4.98 25.53
CA ASN A 177 -17.08 4.49 25.29
C ASN A 177 -18.15 5.30 26.04
N LYS A 178 -17.91 5.70 27.29
CA LYS A 178 -18.83 6.58 28.04
C LYS A 178 -18.96 7.96 27.39
N VAL A 179 -17.84 8.58 27.01
CA VAL A 179 -17.86 9.88 26.34
C VAL A 179 -18.56 9.78 24.98
N LYS A 180 -18.19 8.80 24.14
CA LYS A 180 -18.83 8.56 22.84
C LYS A 180 -20.34 8.36 22.98
N THR A 181 -20.78 7.59 23.96
CA THR A 181 -22.21 7.39 24.23
C THR A 181 -22.91 8.69 24.65
N ALA A 182 -22.23 9.54 25.42
CA ALA A 182 -22.79 10.81 25.89
C ALA A 182 -22.89 11.86 24.77
N VAL A 183 -21.94 11.91 23.84
CA VAL A 183 -21.79 13.03 22.89
C VAL A 183 -22.07 12.67 21.43
N ALA A 184 -22.02 11.38 21.09
CA ALA A 184 -22.16 10.87 19.72
C ALA A 184 -23.19 9.74 19.64
N LYS A 185 -24.30 9.89 20.39
CA LYS A 185 -25.42 8.95 20.33
C LYS A 185 -26.00 8.90 18.92
N VAL A 186 -26.14 7.69 18.39
CA VAL A 186 -26.78 7.44 17.09
C VAL A 186 -28.24 7.09 17.32
N SER A 187 -29.13 7.76 16.59
CA SER A 187 -30.56 7.45 16.54
C SER A 187 -30.88 6.63 15.30
N GLU A 188 -32.02 5.93 15.29
CA GLU A 188 -32.49 5.21 14.10
C GLU A 188 -32.65 6.15 12.90
N ASP A 189 -33.11 7.37 13.12
CA ASP A 189 -33.24 8.41 12.08
C ASP A 189 -31.89 8.80 11.47
N ASP A 190 -30.80 8.76 12.24
CA ASP A 190 -29.46 8.99 11.70
C ASP A 190 -29.03 7.85 10.78
N VAL A 191 -29.27 6.60 11.17
CA VAL A 191 -28.97 5.42 10.34
C VAL A 191 -29.82 5.43 9.09
N LYS A 192 -31.09 5.81 9.19
CA LYS A 192 -31.99 5.91 8.04
C LYS A 192 -31.54 6.98 7.05
N ARG A 193 -31.22 8.20 7.52
CA ARG A 193 -30.68 9.27 6.66
C ARG A 193 -29.37 8.84 5.99
N TYR A 194 -28.46 8.24 6.75
CA TYR A 194 -27.21 7.73 6.22
C TYR A 194 -27.45 6.67 5.14
N PHE A 195 -28.38 5.73 5.39
CA PHE A 195 -28.75 4.71 4.41
C PHE A 195 -29.29 5.33 3.12
N GLU A 196 -30.13 6.36 3.21
CA GLU A 196 -30.68 7.06 2.04
C GLU A 196 -29.60 7.81 1.24
N GLU A 197 -28.63 8.43 1.92
CA GLU A 197 -27.52 9.18 1.30
C GLU A 197 -26.42 8.26 0.72
N HIS A 198 -26.23 7.07 1.29
CA HIS A 198 -25.15 6.14 0.97
C HIS A 198 -25.63 4.78 0.46
N LYS A 199 -26.84 4.71 -0.11
CA LYS A 199 -27.48 3.45 -0.50
C LYS A 199 -26.61 2.60 -1.42
N ASP A 200 -26.02 3.20 -2.44
CA ASP A 200 -25.21 2.48 -3.43
C ASP A 200 -23.92 1.92 -2.81
N GLU A 201 -23.24 2.70 -1.95
CA GLU A 201 -22.06 2.26 -1.20
C GLU A 201 -22.41 1.08 -0.27
N ILE A 202 -23.56 1.15 0.41
CA ILE A 202 -24.02 0.07 1.31
C ILE A 202 -24.30 -1.19 0.49
N LYS A 203 -25.00 -1.07 -0.64
CA LYS A 203 -25.27 -2.21 -1.52
C LYS A 203 -23.98 -2.84 -2.04
N GLU A 204 -23.03 -2.03 -2.50
CA GLU A 204 -21.74 -2.52 -2.99
C GLU A 204 -20.95 -3.30 -1.92
N ASN A 205 -20.99 -2.85 -0.66
CA ASN A 205 -20.26 -3.47 0.44
C ASN A 205 -20.98 -4.66 1.09
N TYR A 206 -22.31 -4.70 1.06
CA TYR A 206 -23.09 -5.62 1.89
C TYR A 206 -24.08 -6.50 1.14
N ASP A 207 -24.44 -6.18 -0.11
CA ASP A 207 -25.22 -7.11 -0.92
C ASP A 207 -24.41 -8.37 -1.18
N LYS A 208 -25.08 -9.53 -1.09
CA LYS A 208 -24.43 -10.83 -1.23
C LYS A 208 -25.19 -11.73 -2.19
N VAL A 209 -24.42 -12.51 -2.94
CA VAL A 209 -24.91 -13.63 -3.76
C VAL A 209 -24.25 -14.91 -3.27
N LYS A 210 -25.01 -16.01 -3.27
CA LYS A 210 -24.48 -17.35 -3.06
C LYS A 210 -24.26 -17.98 -4.42
N VAL A 211 -23.00 -18.26 -4.78
CA VAL A 211 -22.66 -18.62 -6.17
C VAL A 211 -21.85 -19.92 -6.25
N LYS A 212 -22.05 -20.62 -7.37
CA LYS A 212 -21.14 -21.64 -7.89
C LYS A 212 -20.56 -21.18 -9.21
N HIS A 213 -19.39 -21.69 -9.56
CA HIS A 213 -18.76 -21.39 -10.84
C HIS A 213 -18.02 -22.56 -11.47
N ILE A 214 -17.82 -22.46 -12.77
CA ILE A 214 -16.95 -23.33 -13.58
C ILE A 214 -15.99 -22.41 -14.33
N LEU A 215 -14.70 -22.58 -14.10
CA LEU A 215 -13.64 -21.83 -14.77
C LEU A 215 -13.08 -22.61 -15.97
N LEU A 216 -12.99 -21.98 -17.13
CA LEU A 216 -12.53 -22.56 -18.39
C LEU A 216 -11.48 -21.65 -19.08
N ASP A 217 -10.67 -22.25 -19.94
CA ASP A 217 -9.56 -21.58 -20.64
C ASP A 217 -9.99 -20.83 -21.91
N SER A 218 -11.18 -21.12 -22.47
CA SER A 218 -11.69 -20.48 -23.67
C SER A 218 -13.20 -20.28 -23.64
N LYS A 219 -13.66 -19.26 -24.38
CA LYS A 219 -15.08 -18.93 -24.53
C LYS A 219 -15.86 -20.10 -25.14
N GLU A 220 -15.30 -20.72 -26.18
CA GLU A 220 -15.94 -21.80 -26.94
C GLU A 220 -16.21 -23.01 -26.04
N LYS A 221 -15.26 -23.37 -25.17
CA LYS A 221 -15.48 -24.45 -24.21
C LYS A 221 -16.53 -24.09 -23.17
N ALA A 222 -16.57 -22.85 -22.72
CA ALA A 222 -17.60 -22.37 -21.80
C ALA A 222 -19.00 -22.41 -22.45
N GLU A 223 -19.13 -22.04 -23.72
CA GLU A 223 -20.39 -22.16 -24.47
C GLU A 223 -20.83 -23.62 -24.63
N GLU A 224 -19.88 -24.52 -24.93
CA GLU A 224 -20.16 -25.96 -25.02
C GLU A 224 -20.67 -26.52 -23.68
N VAL A 225 -19.95 -26.27 -22.59
CA VAL A 225 -20.31 -26.77 -21.26
C VAL A 225 -21.64 -26.17 -20.79
N LEU A 226 -21.86 -24.87 -21.01
CA LEU A 226 -23.12 -24.22 -20.68
C LEU A 226 -24.30 -24.81 -21.45
N THR A 227 -24.10 -25.16 -22.74
CA THR A 227 -25.13 -25.80 -23.56
C THR A 227 -25.50 -27.18 -23.01
N LYS A 228 -24.53 -27.98 -22.58
CA LYS A 228 -24.77 -29.29 -21.93
C LYS A 228 -25.50 -29.16 -20.60
N ILE A 229 -25.18 -28.13 -19.83
CA ILE A 229 -25.88 -27.84 -18.56
C ILE A 229 -27.33 -27.45 -18.83
N LYS A 230 -27.58 -26.52 -19.77
CA LYS A 230 -28.93 -26.04 -20.10
C LYS A 230 -29.81 -27.09 -20.78
N SER A 231 -29.22 -28.02 -21.53
CA SER A 231 -29.94 -29.15 -22.14
C SER A 231 -30.27 -30.28 -21.14
N GLY A 232 -29.67 -30.26 -19.95
CA GLY A 232 -29.79 -31.31 -18.94
C GLY A 232 -28.94 -32.55 -19.22
N GLU A 233 -27.99 -32.48 -20.15
CA GLU A 233 -27.04 -33.58 -20.45
C GLU A 233 -26.10 -33.84 -19.27
N ILE A 234 -25.76 -32.80 -18.52
CA ILE A 234 -24.91 -32.85 -17.33
C ILE A 234 -25.41 -31.84 -16.30
N ASP A 235 -25.41 -32.19 -15.01
CA ASP A 235 -25.70 -31.23 -13.95
C ASP A 235 -24.50 -30.30 -13.68
N PHE A 236 -24.76 -29.12 -13.10
CA PHE A 236 -23.72 -28.10 -12.86
C PHE A 236 -22.58 -28.63 -11.99
N THR A 237 -22.88 -29.36 -10.92
CA THR A 237 -21.89 -29.89 -9.97
C THR A 237 -20.94 -30.87 -10.66
N LYS A 238 -21.47 -31.77 -11.48
CA LYS A 238 -20.69 -32.71 -12.27
C LYS A 238 -19.89 -32.01 -13.36
N ALA A 239 -20.46 -31.02 -14.03
CA ALA A 239 -19.73 -30.19 -14.99
C ALA A 239 -18.57 -29.44 -14.34
N ALA A 240 -18.76 -28.89 -13.14
CA ALA A 240 -17.69 -28.26 -12.36
C ALA A 240 -16.57 -29.25 -12.04
N SER A 241 -16.91 -30.46 -11.58
CA SER A 241 -15.93 -31.50 -11.28
C SER A 241 -15.12 -31.97 -12.50
N GLU A 242 -15.78 -32.07 -13.67
CA GLU A 242 -15.16 -32.58 -14.89
C GLU A 242 -14.37 -31.51 -15.67
N TYR A 243 -14.89 -30.29 -15.76
CA TYR A 243 -14.38 -29.27 -16.68
C TYR A 243 -13.70 -28.08 -16.01
N SER A 244 -13.97 -27.79 -14.73
CA SER A 244 -13.42 -26.60 -14.08
C SER A 244 -11.90 -26.69 -13.89
N LEU A 245 -11.23 -25.59 -14.23
CA LEU A 245 -9.82 -25.33 -13.99
C LEU A 245 -9.55 -24.81 -12.56
N ASP A 246 -10.59 -24.43 -11.82
CA ASP A 246 -10.47 -24.06 -10.41
C ASP A 246 -10.33 -25.32 -9.53
N GLU A 247 -9.09 -25.67 -9.21
CA GLU A 247 -8.75 -26.84 -8.40
C GLU A 247 -9.27 -26.77 -6.95
N ASP A 248 -9.56 -25.57 -6.44
CA ASP A 248 -10.04 -25.38 -5.07
C ASP A 248 -11.53 -25.72 -4.96
N THR A 249 -12.35 -25.34 -5.96
CA THR A 249 -13.80 -25.51 -5.91
C THR A 249 -14.34 -26.66 -6.76
N LYS A 250 -13.63 -27.14 -7.80
CA LYS A 250 -14.13 -28.19 -8.72
C LYS A 250 -14.63 -29.45 -8.02
N LYS A 251 -13.94 -29.86 -6.94
CA LYS A 251 -14.28 -31.07 -6.15
C LYS A 251 -15.47 -30.86 -5.23
N GLU A 252 -15.80 -29.62 -4.94
CA GLU A 252 -16.96 -29.20 -4.15
C GLU A 252 -18.11 -28.76 -5.07
N GLY A 253 -18.06 -29.07 -6.37
CA GLY A 253 -19.13 -28.72 -7.30
C GLY A 253 -19.13 -27.27 -7.75
N GLY A 254 -18.00 -26.58 -7.63
CA GLY A 254 -17.84 -25.18 -8.02
C GLY A 254 -18.27 -24.18 -6.94
N GLU A 255 -18.54 -24.63 -5.70
CA GLU A 255 -19.05 -23.79 -4.61
C GLU A 255 -18.08 -22.70 -4.19
N LEU A 256 -18.50 -21.43 -4.33
CA LEU A 256 -17.80 -20.27 -3.77
C LEU A 256 -18.48 -19.75 -2.49
N GLY A 257 -19.76 -20.05 -2.32
CA GLY A 257 -20.55 -19.60 -1.17
C GLY A 257 -20.99 -18.14 -1.28
N TRP A 258 -21.18 -17.48 -0.13
CA TRP A 258 -21.67 -16.10 -0.05
C TRP A 258 -20.57 -15.09 -0.31
N LEU A 259 -20.71 -14.32 -1.39
CA LEU A 259 -19.75 -13.30 -1.80
C LEU A 259 -20.42 -11.94 -1.94
N THR A 260 -19.66 -10.90 -1.62
CA THR A 260 -20.03 -9.49 -1.82
C THR A 260 -19.59 -9.00 -3.19
N LYS A 261 -20.14 -7.88 -3.66
CA LYS A 261 -19.75 -7.30 -4.95
C LYS A 261 -18.24 -6.95 -4.99
N ILE A 262 -17.72 -6.35 -3.93
CA ILE A 262 -16.31 -5.94 -3.82
C ILE A 262 -15.30 -7.12 -3.75
N SER A 263 -15.77 -8.33 -3.44
CA SER A 263 -14.92 -9.53 -3.38
C SER A 263 -14.81 -10.28 -4.70
N LEU A 264 -15.47 -9.78 -5.76
CA LEU A 264 -15.56 -10.42 -7.07
C LEU A 264 -14.86 -9.58 -8.15
N ASP A 265 -14.43 -10.23 -9.21
CA ASP A 265 -14.04 -9.54 -10.45
C ASP A 265 -15.24 -8.73 -10.99
N PRO A 266 -15.05 -7.52 -11.53
CA PRO A 266 -16.15 -6.65 -11.95
C PRO A 266 -17.14 -7.31 -12.94
N ASN A 267 -16.66 -8.04 -13.94
CA ASN A 267 -17.51 -8.70 -14.94
C ASN A 267 -18.27 -9.87 -14.31
N PHE A 268 -17.58 -10.64 -13.47
CA PHE A 268 -18.20 -11.72 -12.70
C PHE A 268 -19.30 -11.18 -11.78
N ALA A 269 -19.03 -10.10 -11.06
CA ALA A 269 -19.96 -9.46 -10.15
C ALA A 269 -21.20 -8.96 -10.91
N GLU A 270 -21.01 -8.28 -12.03
CA GLU A 270 -22.12 -7.81 -12.86
C GLU A 270 -23.02 -8.96 -13.32
N ALA A 271 -22.44 -10.06 -13.82
CA ALA A 271 -23.19 -11.24 -14.24
C ALA A 271 -23.90 -11.93 -13.07
N ALA A 272 -23.22 -12.14 -11.93
CA ALA A 272 -23.80 -12.82 -10.77
C ALA A 272 -24.95 -12.03 -10.13
N PHE A 273 -24.81 -10.72 -9.99
CA PHE A 273 -25.86 -9.87 -9.39
C PHE A 273 -27.02 -9.58 -10.35
N SER A 274 -26.87 -9.81 -11.66
CA SER A 274 -27.96 -9.70 -12.64
C SER A 274 -28.62 -11.04 -12.99
N ALA A 275 -27.97 -12.17 -12.70
CA ALA A 275 -28.46 -13.51 -13.03
C ALA A 275 -29.82 -13.85 -12.38
N THR A 276 -30.61 -14.66 -13.07
CA THR A 276 -31.78 -15.34 -12.50
C THR A 276 -31.30 -16.44 -11.55
N LEU A 277 -31.96 -16.60 -10.40
CA LEU A 277 -31.59 -17.64 -9.44
C LEU A 277 -31.73 -19.05 -10.04
N ASN A 278 -30.73 -19.90 -9.82
CA ASN A 278 -30.63 -21.27 -10.30
C ASN A 278 -30.66 -21.40 -11.84
N GLU A 279 -30.33 -20.32 -12.56
CA GLU A 279 -30.15 -20.33 -14.01
C GLU A 279 -28.69 -19.98 -14.34
N PRO A 280 -27.90 -20.95 -14.84
CA PRO A 280 -26.51 -20.70 -15.18
C PRO A 280 -26.34 -19.63 -16.27
N VAL A 281 -25.49 -18.64 -15.99
CA VAL A 281 -25.12 -17.53 -16.88
C VAL A 281 -23.66 -17.62 -17.31
N GLY A 282 -23.34 -17.08 -18.48
CA GLY A 282 -22.01 -17.07 -19.07
C GLY A 282 -22.05 -17.30 -20.58
N PRO A 283 -20.89 -17.42 -21.25
CA PRO A 283 -19.54 -17.26 -20.69
C PRO A 283 -19.26 -15.82 -20.21
N VAL A 284 -18.63 -15.66 -19.06
CA VAL A 284 -18.19 -14.37 -18.52
C VAL A 284 -16.66 -14.32 -18.49
N GLU A 285 -16.05 -13.30 -19.08
CA GLU A 285 -14.60 -13.13 -19.09
C GLU A 285 -14.11 -12.45 -17.80
N SER A 286 -13.06 -12.98 -17.19
CA SER A 286 -12.30 -12.32 -16.12
C SER A 286 -10.80 -12.48 -16.33
N ALA A 287 -9.99 -11.86 -15.45
CA ALA A 287 -8.54 -12.03 -15.45
C ALA A 287 -8.06 -13.49 -15.29
N TYR A 288 -8.93 -14.40 -14.85
CA TYR A 288 -8.61 -15.81 -14.62
C TYR A 288 -9.03 -16.75 -15.77
N GLY A 289 -9.84 -16.26 -16.71
CA GLY A 289 -10.39 -17.06 -17.81
C GLY A 289 -11.90 -16.84 -18.00
N TRP A 290 -12.59 -17.86 -18.48
CA TRP A 290 -14.02 -17.82 -18.80
C TRP A 290 -14.86 -18.57 -17.77
N HIS A 291 -15.92 -17.93 -17.28
CA HIS A 291 -16.74 -18.43 -16.19
C HIS A 291 -18.14 -18.79 -16.67
N ILE A 292 -18.66 -19.89 -16.14
CA ILE A 292 -20.10 -20.16 -16.07
C ILE A 292 -20.48 -20.02 -14.60
N ILE A 293 -21.51 -19.24 -14.31
CA ILE A 293 -21.90 -18.86 -12.95
C ILE A 293 -23.32 -19.34 -12.69
N ASP A 294 -23.54 -19.98 -11.56
CA ASP A 294 -24.89 -20.32 -11.06
C ASP A 294 -25.11 -19.62 -9.72
N VAL A 295 -26.25 -18.95 -9.58
CA VAL A 295 -26.58 -18.15 -8.40
C VAL A 295 -27.71 -18.82 -7.65
N GLU A 296 -27.39 -19.40 -6.50
CA GLU A 296 -28.36 -20.16 -5.71
C GLU A 296 -29.28 -19.27 -4.88
N ASP A 297 -28.73 -18.18 -4.35
CA ASP A 297 -29.44 -17.29 -3.42
C ASP A 297 -28.86 -15.87 -3.45
N ARG A 298 -29.62 -14.90 -2.96
CA ARG A 298 -29.27 -13.48 -2.96
C ARG A 298 -29.84 -12.75 -1.74
N LYS A 299 -29.02 -11.90 -1.12
CA LYS A 299 -29.40 -10.97 -0.05
C LYS A 299 -29.08 -9.55 -0.49
N ILE A 300 -30.11 -8.76 -0.74
CA ILE A 300 -30.01 -7.37 -1.19
C ILE A 300 -30.53 -6.45 -0.09
N ILE A 301 -29.85 -5.32 0.10
CA ILE A 301 -30.25 -4.25 0.99
C ILE A 301 -30.85 -3.12 0.15
N ASP A 302 -32.15 -3.19 -0.14
CA ASP A 302 -32.84 -2.18 -0.95
C ASP A 302 -33.62 -1.16 -0.11
N THR A 303 -34.02 -1.54 1.09
CA THR A 303 -34.77 -0.72 2.01
C THR A 303 -34.06 -0.61 3.35
N PHE A 304 -34.49 0.36 4.16
CA PHE A 304 -33.97 0.51 5.51
C PHE A 304 -34.30 -0.69 6.41
N ASP A 305 -35.45 -1.34 6.19
CA ASP A 305 -35.81 -2.54 6.93
C ASP A 305 -34.89 -3.72 6.57
N ASP A 306 -34.50 -3.87 5.31
CA ASP A 306 -33.49 -4.86 4.89
C ASP A 306 -32.15 -4.64 5.60
N LEU A 307 -31.75 -3.36 5.75
CA LEU A 307 -30.54 -3.00 6.48
C LEU A 307 -30.65 -3.42 7.96
N LYS A 308 -31.80 -3.18 8.61
CA LYS A 308 -32.05 -3.57 10.01
C LYS A 308 -31.99 -5.09 10.19
N GLU A 309 -32.51 -5.85 9.24
CA GLU A 309 -32.42 -7.31 9.25
C GLU A 309 -30.98 -7.80 9.04
N ALA A 310 -30.20 -7.08 8.23
CA ALA A 310 -28.77 -7.29 8.05
C ALA A 310 -27.95 -6.79 9.26
N THR A 311 -28.14 -7.43 10.42
CA THR A 311 -27.62 -6.99 11.74
C THR A 311 -26.14 -6.59 11.79
N GLN A 312 -25.26 -7.23 10.99
CA GLN A 312 -23.86 -6.84 10.91
C GLN A 312 -23.68 -5.53 10.13
N ALA A 313 -24.32 -5.41 8.96
CA ALA A 313 -24.29 -4.19 8.14
C ALA A 313 -24.87 -3.00 8.90
N TYR A 314 -26.01 -3.19 9.59
CA TYR A 314 -26.60 -2.17 10.44
C TYR A 314 -25.62 -1.66 11.51
N LYS A 315 -24.96 -2.58 12.23
CA LYS A 315 -23.98 -2.23 13.27
C LYS A 315 -22.76 -1.53 12.70
N ASP A 316 -22.29 -1.93 11.53
CA ASP A 316 -21.14 -1.29 10.89
C ASP A 316 -21.48 0.15 10.49
N VAL A 317 -22.66 0.36 9.90
CA VAL A 317 -23.20 1.69 9.58
C VAL A 317 -23.36 2.54 10.85
N GLU A 318 -24.01 2.00 11.89
CA GLU A 318 -24.16 2.67 13.18
C GLU A 318 -22.80 3.08 13.77
N ASN A 319 -21.81 2.19 13.72
CA ASN A 319 -20.45 2.47 14.20
C ASN A 319 -19.74 3.52 13.34
N LYS A 320 -19.95 3.54 12.02
CA LYS A 320 -19.42 4.56 11.11
C LYS A 320 -19.98 5.94 11.47
N ILE A 321 -21.31 6.07 11.55
CA ILE A 321 -21.99 7.30 11.97
C ILE A 321 -21.51 7.75 13.35
N ALA A 322 -21.41 6.83 14.32
CA ALA A 322 -20.97 7.16 15.66
C ALA A 322 -19.52 7.66 15.71
N ARG A 323 -18.64 7.17 14.82
CA ARG A 323 -17.26 7.67 14.68
C ARG A 323 -17.23 9.07 14.06
N GLU A 324 -18.03 9.30 13.02
CA GLU A 324 -18.13 10.61 12.35
C GLU A 324 -18.67 11.67 13.30
N LYS A 325 -19.80 11.41 13.96
CA LYS A 325 -20.37 12.30 14.99
C LYS A 325 -19.40 12.59 16.13
N PHE A 326 -18.67 11.57 16.60
CA PHE A 326 -17.68 11.75 17.65
C PHE A 326 -16.53 12.65 17.20
N LYS A 327 -16.04 12.47 15.97
CA LYS A 327 -14.99 13.31 15.40
C LYS A 327 -15.45 14.76 15.26
N GLU A 328 -16.63 14.99 14.69
CA GLU A 328 -17.24 16.33 14.57
C GLU A 328 -17.41 16.99 15.94
N TRP A 329 -17.91 16.25 16.92
CA TRP A 329 -18.02 16.72 18.29
C TRP A 329 -16.65 17.06 18.88
N LEU A 330 -15.65 16.20 18.71
CA LEU A 330 -14.32 16.39 19.28
C LEU A 330 -13.65 17.64 18.71
N ASP A 331 -13.73 17.84 17.39
CA ASP A 331 -13.20 19.03 16.72
C ASP A 331 -13.96 20.30 17.14
N GLY A 332 -15.29 20.20 17.24
CA GLY A 332 -16.12 21.30 17.76
C GLY A 332 -15.82 21.65 19.22
N TYR A 333 -15.61 20.64 20.06
CA TYR A 333 -15.25 20.80 21.47
C TYR A 333 -13.88 21.45 21.62
N LYS A 334 -12.87 20.97 20.87
CA LYS A 334 -11.53 21.56 20.86
C LYS A 334 -11.58 23.04 20.49
N LYS A 335 -12.31 23.38 19.43
CA LYS A 335 -12.49 24.78 19.00
C LYS A 335 -13.22 25.63 20.04
N LYS A 336 -14.31 25.11 20.62
CA LYS A 336 -15.13 25.84 21.59
C LYS A 336 -14.36 26.16 22.87
N GLU A 337 -13.57 25.20 23.35
CA GLU A 337 -12.81 25.32 24.61
C GLU A 337 -11.39 25.87 24.40
N ASP A 338 -11.03 26.29 23.18
CA ASP A 338 -9.69 26.72 22.79
C ASP A 338 -8.60 25.71 23.21
N ILE A 339 -8.84 24.44 22.90
CA ILE A 339 -7.90 23.35 23.13
C ILE A 339 -6.99 23.22 21.92
N SER A 340 -5.68 23.26 22.17
CA SER A 340 -4.64 23.18 21.15
C SER A 340 -3.55 22.17 21.52
N TYR A 341 -2.79 21.77 20.50
CA TYR A 341 -1.68 20.83 20.63
C TYR A 341 -0.36 21.58 20.58
N LEU A 342 0.47 21.39 21.61
CA LEU A 342 1.83 21.89 21.65
C LEU A 342 2.78 20.71 21.53
N PHE A 343 3.52 20.62 20.42
CA PHE A 343 4.56 19.61 20.24
C PHE A 343 5.90 20.16 20.73
N GLU A 344 6.46 19.53 21.76
CA GLU A 344 7.79 19.85 22.29
C GLU A 344 8.90 19.23 21.43
N ASP A 345 8.62 18.05 20.85
CA ASP A 345 9.47 17.47 19.82
C ASP A 345 9.45 18.35 18.57
N GLU A 346 10.63 18.84 18.18
CA GLU A 346 10.75 19.78 17.08
C GLU A 346 10.38 19.16 15.74
N SER A 347 10.75 17.91 15.50
CA SER A 347 10.41 17.22 14.26
C SER A 347 8.89 17.14 14.13
N LEU A 348 8.20 16.63 15.15
CA LEU A 348 6.74 16.57 15.18
C LEU A 348 6.11 17.94 14.97
N ARG A 349 6.63 18.99 15.60
CA ARG A 349 6.14 20.36 15.42
C ARG A 349 6.27 20.84 13.97
N LEU A 350 7.41 20.61 13.32
CA LEU A 350 7.62 21.01 11.92
C LEU A 350 6.73 20.19 10.97
N TYR A 351 6.57 18.89 11.21
CA TYR A 351 5.66 18.05 10.45
C TYR A 351 4.19 18.48 10.65
N ASP A 352 3.78 18.80 11.88
CA ASP A 352 2.44 19.31 12.21
C ASP A 352 2.15 20.63 11.47
N GLU A 353 3.10 21.56 11.48
CA GLU A 353 3.03 22.83 10.75
C GLU A 353 2.89 22.59 9.24
N TYR A 354 3.73 21.74 8.65
CA TYR A 354 3.66 21.38 7.24
C TYR A 354 2.28 20.82 6.85
N TYR A 355 1.79 19.83 7.60
CA TYR A 355 0.49 19.21 7.31
C TYR A 355 -0.68 20.17 7.54
N THR A 356 -0.55 21.12 8.45
CA THR A 356 -1.53 22.20 8.64
C THR A 356 -1.55 23.17 7.46
N ILE A 357 -0.37 23.50 6.91
CA ILE A 357 -0.27 24.35 5.71
C ILE A 357 -0.94 23.66 4.53
N VAL A 358 -0.57 22.42 4.20
CA VAL A 358 -1.04 21.74 2.99
C VAL A 358 -2.49 21.26 3.06
N SER A 359 -3.06 21.14 4.27
CA SER A 359 -4.50 20.82 4.44
C SER A 359 -5.40 22.06 4.41
N SER A 360 -4.84 23.28 4.41
CA SER A 360 -5.63 24.50 4.37
C SER A 360 -6.13 24.85 2.96
N THR A 361 -7.44 25.12 2.83
CA THR A 361 -8.09 25.63 1.61
C THR A 361 -8.33 27.15 1.71
N PRO A 362 -8.22 27.95 0.63
CA PRO A 362 -7.90 27.60 -0.77
C PRO A 362 -6.41 27.59 -1.11
N SER A 363 -6.05 26.89 -2.20
CA SER A 363 -4.69 26.59 -2.67
C SER A 363 -3.76 27.81 -2.86
N THR A 364 -4.30 28.99 -3.18
CA THR A 364 -3.48 30.20 -3.39
C THR A 364 -2.85 30.73 -2.10
N TYR A 365 -3.47 30.49 -0.93
CA TYR A 365 -2.93 30.86 0.38
C TYR A 365 -1.91 29.83 0.89
N THR A 366 -1.89 28.65 0.27
CA THR A 366 -1.01 27.53 0.61
C THR A 366 0.41 27.77 0.07
N ASP A 367 0.56 28.37 -1.12
CA ASP A 367 1.86 28.57 -1.77
C ASP A 367 2.79 29.53 -0.99
N GLU A 368 2.29 30.70 -0.58
CA GLU A 368 3.09 31.69 0.16
C GLU A 368 3.55 31.15 1.53
N LYS A 369 2.64 30.46 2.23
CA LYS A 369 2.95 29.81 3.51
C LYS A 369 3.98 28.69 3.33
N LEU A 370 3.86 27.91 2.26
CA LEU A 370 4.79 26.84 1.97
C LEU A 370 6.18 27.39 1.61
N ASP A 371 6.26 28.49 0.88
CA ASP A 371 7.53 29.16 0.57
C ASP A 371 8.19 29.74 1.83
N ALA A 372 7.40 30.34 2.74
CA ALA A 372 7.89 30.80 4.03
C ALA A 372 8.38 29.64 4.91
N PHE A 373 7.62 28.54 4.94
CA PHE A 373 7.98 27.32 5.66
C PHE A 373 9.25 26.67 5.09
N LEU A 374 9.39 26.64 3.77
CA LEU A 374 10.58 26.11 3.11
C LEU A 374 11.83 26.94 3.44
N LYS A 375 11.73 28.28 3.46
CA LYS A 375 12.83 29.16 3.91
C LYS A 375 13.21 28.89 5.37
N LYS A 376 12.23 28.67 6.24
CA LYS A 376 12.45 28.29 7.64
C LYS A 376 13.21 26.95 7.72
N LEU A 377 12.79 25.94 6.97
CA LEU A 377 13.53 24.67 6.90
C LEU A 377 14.94 24.85 6.35
N GLU A 378 15.10 25.58 5.24
CA GLU A 378 16.40 25.84 4.61
C GLU A 378 17.38 26.50 5.59
N SER A 379 16.93 27.49 6.37
CA SER A 379 17.75 28.14 7.41
C SER A 379 18.17 27.19 8.55
N ARG A 380 17.42 26.10 8.76
CA ARG A 380 17.72 25.11 9.80
C ARG A 380 18.68 24.04 9.32
N ILE A 381 18.54 23.63 8.06
CA ILE A 381 19.31 22.52 7.48
C ILE A 381 20.56 22.99 6.75
N THR A 382 20.82 24.29 6.66
CA THR A 382 22.00 24.84 6.00
C THR A 382 22.84 25.66 6.98
N SER A 383 24.15 25.69 6.72
CA SER A 383 25.08 26.61 7.38
C SER A 383 25.84 27.42 6.33
N GLU A 384 26.13 28.69 6.65
CA GLU A 384 26.97 29.53 5.80
C GLU A 384 28.43 29.06 5.88
N SER A 385 28.99 28.67 4.73
CA SER A 385 30.42 28.37 4.59
C SER A 385 31.15 29.58 4.03
N THR A 386 32.39 29.78 4.48
CA THR A 386 33.33 30.81 4.00
C THR A 386 33.66 30.70 2.51
N THR A 387 33.27 29.59 1.85
CA THR A 387 33.59 29.26 0.46
C THR A 387 32.44 29.47 -0.53
N SER A 388 31.38 30.21 -0.16
CA SER A 388 30.16 30.43 -0.99
C SER A 388 29.39 29.16 -1.37
N THR A 389 29.72 28.00 -0.80
CA THR A 389 29.05 26.73 -1.04
C THR A 389 28.12 26.43 0.13
N THR A 390 26.80 26.30 -0.10
CA THR A 390 25.85 25.92 0.96
C THR A 390 26.15 24.51 1.45
N VAL A 391 26.49 24.39 2.73
CA VAL A 391 26.74 23.12 3.42
C VAL A 391 25.45 22.67 4.12
N ILE A 392 25.13 21.38 4.01
CA ILE A 392 23.99 20.80 4.73
C ILE A 392 24.43 20.50 6.16
N ASN A 393 23.69 21.01 7.13
CA ASN A 393 23.89 20.73 8.54
C ASN A 393 23.32 19.34 8.87
N THR A 394 24.22 18.37 9.09
CA THR A 394 23.85 16.99 9.44
C THR A 394 23.68 16.76 10.95
N ASP A 395 23.91 17.77 11.78
CA ASP A 395 23.73 17.68 13.24
C ASP A 395 22.25 17.85 13.66
N VAL A 396 21.39 18.26 12.74
CA VAL A 396 19.94 18.30 12.95
C VAL A 396 19.33 16.91 12.85
N ASP A 397 18.13 16.73 13.44
CA ASP A 397 17.37 15.50 13.26
C ASP A 397 17.21 15.17 11.75
N PRO A 398 17.64 13.98 11.29
CA PRO A 398 17.55 13.60 9.88
C PRO A 398 16.13 13.66 9.30
N THR A 399 15.10 13.51 10.15
CA THR A 399 13.71 13.62 9.73
C THR A 399 13.35 15.05 9.27
N ILE A 400 14.07 16.08 9.73
CA ILE A 400 13.91 17.46 9.25
C ILE A 400 14.48 17.61 7.83
N LEU A 401 15.61 16.94 7.53
CA LEU A 401 16.16 16.89 6.17
C LEU A 401 15.18 16.19 5.22
N THR A 402 14.54 15.09 5.66
CA THR A 402 13.52 14.43 4.85
C THR A 402 12.26 15.27 4.65
N LEU A 403 11.86 16.06 5.65
CA LEU A 403 10.74 16.99 5.51
C LEU A 403 11.04 18.05 4.45
N TYR A 404 12.27 18.60 4.45
CA TYR A 404 12.71 19.50 3.39
C TYR A 404 12.63 18.86 2.01
N VAL A 405 13.12 17.61 1.86
CA VAL A 405 13.01 16.86 0.59
C VAL A 405 11.54 16.73 0.17
N ASN A 406 10.65 16.31 1.06
CA ASN A 406 9.23 16.14 0.75
C ASN A 406 8.55 17.44 0.31
N VAL A 407 8.84 18.56 1.01
CA VAL A 407 8.33 19.89 0.64
C VAL A 407 8.86 20.31 -0.72
N MET A 408 10.16 20.12 -0.96
CA MET A 408 10.79 20.46 -2.25
C MET A 408 10.26 19.62 -3.40
N GLU A 409 10.02 18.32 -3.20
CA GLU A 409 9.40 17.44 -4.20
C GLU A 409 7.97 17.88 -4.53
N LYS A 410 7.19 18.29 -3.53
CA LYS A 410 5.87 18.89 -3.77
C LYS A 410 5.97 20.15 -4.65
N LYS A 411 6.90 21.06 -4.34
CA LYS A 411 7.14 22.26 -5.16
C LYS A 411 7.63 21.89 -6.56
N LEU A 412 8.50 20.90 -6.69
CA LEU A 412 9.01 20.38 -7.96
C LEU A 412 7.88 19.86 -8.85
N ASN A 413 6.95 19.09 -8.29
CA ASN A 413 5.79 18.59 -9.02
C ASN A 413 4.94 19.75 -9.54
N GLU A 414 4.62 20.73 -8.69
CA GLU A 414 3.83 21.91 -9.07
C GLU A 414 4.49 22.73 -10.19
N VAL A 415 5.81 22.95 -10.14
CA VAL A 415 6.51 23.70 -11.20
C VAL A 415 6.66 22.88 -12.47
N SER A 416 6.81 21.56 -12.37
CA SER A 416 6.89 20.65 -13.52
C SER A 416 5.56 20.54 -14.27
N GLU A 417 4.44 20.54 -13.53
CA GLU A 417 3.09 20.61 -14.10
C GLU A 417 2.86 21.94 -14.82
N LYS A 418 3.27 23.07 -14.21
CA LYS A 418 3.23 24.39 -14.86
C LYS A 418 4.07 24.42 -16.13
N ALA A 419 5.31 23.94 -16.09
CA ALA A 419 6.18 23.85 -17.27
C ALA A 419 5.52 23.03 -18.39
N SER A 420 4.97 21.86 -18.04
CA SER A 420 4.29 20.97 -18.99
C SER A 420 3.03 21.60 -19.59
N LYS A 421 2.21 22.28 -18.78
CA LYS A 421 1.02 23.02 -19.23
C LYS A 421 1.39 24.05 -20.29
N TYR A 422 2.33 24.94 -19.99
CA TYR A 422 2.71 26.01 -20.91
C TYR A 422 3.44 25.50 -22.16
N ARG A 423 4.32 24.49 -21.99
CA ARG A 423 4.99 23.85 -23.13
C ARG A 423 3.99 23.20 -24.07
N ARG A 424 3.02 22.45 -23.53
CA ARG A 424 1.96 21.81 -24.33
C ARG A 424 1.15 22.86 -25.08
N TYR A 425 0.75 23.96 -24.42
CA TYR A 425 0.02 25.04 -25.08
C TYR A 425 0.81 25.64 -26.24
N TYR A 426 2.09 25.98 -26.03
CA TYR A 426 2.97 26.50 -27.08
C TYR A 426 3.13 25.52 -28.24
N THR A 427 3.42 24.24 -27.95
CA THR A 427 3.59 23.21 -28.99
C THR A 427 2.32 23.09 -29.83
N LEU A 428 1.16 22.91 -29.19
CA LEU A 428 -0.12 22.76 -29.89
C LEU A 428 -0.46 24.00 -30.71
N SER A 429 -0.25 25.20 -30.15
CA SER A 429 -0.50 26.47 -30.85
C SER A 429 0.30 26.61 -32.16
N ASN A 430 1.44 25.92 -32.26
CA ASN A 430 2.30 25.94 -33.46
C ASN A 430 2.12 24.72 -34.36
N SER A 431 1.56 23.61 -33.87
CA SER A 431 1.43 22.37 -34.62
C SER A 431 0.03 22.11 -35.16
N VAL A 432 -1.02 22.61 -34.50
CA VAL A 432 -2.41 22.35 -34.89
C VAL A 432 -2.78 23.21 -36.12
N PRO A 433 -3.23 22.61 -37.22
CA PRO A 433 -3.71 23.34 -38.40
C PRO A 433 -4.92 24.23 -38.09
N LYS A 434 -4.92 25.47 -38.61
CA LYS A 434 -6.00 26.45 -38.37
C LYS A 434 -7.38 25.95 -38.78
N ASN A 435 -7.47 25.20 -39.87
CA ASN A 435 -8.75 24.63 -40.33
C ASN A 435 -9.39 23.68 -39.32
N LEU A 436 -8.59 23.00 -38.48
CA LEU A 436 -9.14 22.15 -37.41
C LEU A 436 -9.68 22.96 -36.23
N LEU A 437 -9.19 24.20 -36.04
CA LEU A 437 -9.66 25.09 -34.99
C LEU A 437 -10.98 25.78 -35.35
N GLU A 438 -11.30 25.87 -36.64
CA GLU A 438 -12.56 26.43 -37.16
C GLU A 438 -13.73 25.44 -37.06
N MET A 439 -13.46 24.13 -37.05
CA MET A 439 -14.47 23.09 -36.86
C MET A 439 -15.07 23.17 -35.46
N ASP A 440 -16.34 22.86 -35.26
CA ASP A 440 -16.92 22.75 -33.92
C ASP A 440 -16.57 21.41 -33.24
N ASP A 441 -16.81 21.30 -31.93
CA ASP A 441 -16.43 20.10 -31.17
C ASP A 441 -17.22 18.84 -31.60
N LYS A 442 -18.43 18.99 -32.13
CA LYS A 442 -19.23 17.87 -32.65
C LYS A 442 -18.69 17.40 -33.99
N GLU A 443 -18.29 18.32 -34.86
CA GLU A 443 -17.64 18.00 -36.13
C GLU A 443 -16.32 17.27 -35.91
N ILE A 444 -15.53 17.72 -34.93
CA ILE A 444 -14.29 17.05 -34.55
C ILE A 444 -14.58 15.64 -34.00
N GLU A 445 -15.57 15.47 -33.11
CA GLU A 445 -15.88 14.15 -32.55
C GLU A 445 -16.39 13.18 -33.63
N ALA A 446 -17.24 13.64 -34.55
CA ALA A 446 -17.70 12.84 -35.68
C ALA A 446 -16.54 12.36 -36.57
N LYS A 447 -15.51 13.20 -36.76
CA LYS A 447 -14.30 12.78 -37.48
C LYS A 447 -13.47 11.75 -36.73
N ILE A 448 -13.42 11.86 -35.41
CA ILE A 448 -12.71 10.89 -34.57
C ILE A 448 -13.43 9.54 -34.61
N GLU A 449 -14.76 9.51 -34.52
CA GLU A 449 -15.57 8.30 -34.67
C GLU A 449 -15.35 7.63 -36.04
N GLU A 450 -15.37 8.41 -37.13
CA GLU A 450 -15.07 7.91 -38.48
C GLU A 450 -13.66 7.28 -38.57
N LEU A 451 -12.68 7.89 -37.89
CA LEU A 451 -11.30 7.38 -37.86
C LEU A 451 -11.17 6.12 -36.99
N ASP A 452 -11.93 6.01 -35.91
CA ASP A 452 -11.95 4.82 -35.05
C ASP A 452 -12.50 3.59 -35.78
N GLU A 453 -13.56 3.75 -36.57
CA GLU A 453 -14.07 2.68 -37.44
C GLU A 453 -13.02 2.21 -38.45
N LYS A 454 -12.28 3.15 -39.06
CA LYS A 454 -11.21 2.83 -40.01
C LYS A 454 -10.01 2.18 -39.33
N LEU A 455 -9.64 2.63 -38.13
CA LEU A 455 -8.53 2.07 -37.35
C LEU A 455 -8.77 0.61 -36.98
N GLY A 456 -10.02 0.21 -36.73
CA GLY A 456 -10.37 -1.18 -36.40
C GLY A 456 -9.95 -2.21 -37.44
N ASN A 457 -9.76 -1.79 -38.70
CA ASN A 457 -9.34 -2.66 -39.81
C ASN A 457 -7.95 -2.32 -40.38
N ALA A 458 -7.30 -1.26 -39.89
CA ALA A 458 -6.04 -0.76 -40.44
C ALA A 458 -4.83 -1.48 -39.84
N THR A 459 -3.79 -1.71 -40.65
CA THR A 459 -2.51 -2.28 -40.19
C THR A 459 -1.32 -1.49 -40.74
N GLY A 460 -0.15 -1.67 -40.13
CA GLY A 460 1.11 -1.09 -40.62
C GLY A 460 1.08 0.42 -40.77
N THR A 461 1.51 0.91 -41.94
CA THR A 461 1.65 2.35 -42.24
C THR A 461 0.31 3.08 -42.33
N GLU A 462 -0.75 2.40 -42.77
CA GLU A 462 -2.10 2.98 -42.83
C GLU A 462 -2.64 3.25 -41.42
N TYR A 463 -2.46 2.28 -40.51
CA TYR A 463 -2.80 2.47 -39.10
C TYR A 463 -2.08 3.68 -38.52
N GLN A 464 -0.76 3.78 -38.73
CA GLN A 464 0.03 4.91 -38.24
C GLN A 464 -0.50 6.24 -38.79
N ARG A 465 -0.82 6.31 -40.09
CA ARG A 465 -1.37 7.52 -40.71
C ARG A 465 -2.72 7.92 -40.10
N LEU A 466 -3.66 6.98 -40.02
CA LEU A 466 -5.00 7.22 -39.47
C LEU A 466 -4.93 7.59 -37.98
N PHE A 467 -4.05 6.96 -37.23
CA PHE A 467 -3.83 7.27 -35.82
C PHE A 467 -3.30 8.71 -35.65
N GLN A 468 -2.30 9.11 -36.45
CA GLN A 468 -1.79 10.49 -36.42
C GLN A 468 -2.85 11.51 -36.83
N GLU A 469 -3.67 11.18 -37.84
CA GLU A 469 -4.80 12.00 -38.25
C GLU A 469 -5.80 12.18 -37.09
N LYS A 470 -6.19 11.09 -36.42
CA LYS A 470 -7.06 11.13 -35.23
C LYS A 470 -6.45 11.97 -34.11
N MET A 471 -5.15 11.84 -33.85
CA MET A 471 -4.47 12.63 -32.83
C MET A 471 -4.50 14.13 -33.14
N SER A 472 -4.42 14.54 -34.41
CA SER A 472 -4.52 15.96 -34.79
C SER A 472 -5.86 16.60 -34.43
N TYR A 473 -6.96 15.85 -34.53
CA TYR A 473 -8.29 16.27 -34.11
C TYR A 473 -8.39 16.40 -32.57
N ARG A 474 -7.86 15.42 -31.82
CA ARG A 474 -7.79 15.46 -30.35
C ARG A 474 -6.90 16.61 -29.84
N ASP A 475 -5.83 16.90 -30.56
CA ASP A 475 -4.94 18.03 -30.29
C ASP A 475 -5.65 19.38 -30.51
N ALA A 476 -6.49 19.49 -31.55
CA ALA A 476 -7.31 20.68 -31.78
C ALA A 476 -8.32 20.93 -30.65
N GLN A 477 -9.07 19.91 -30.22
CA GLN A 477 -9.96 19.99 -29.04
C GLN A 477 -9.18 20.44 -27.80
N THR A 478 -8.01 19.84 -27.56
CA THR A 478 -7.15 20.20 -26.43
C THR A 478 -6.71 21.65 -26.51
N LEU A 479 -6.24 22.11 -27.66
CA LEU A 479 -5.76 23.47 -27.86
C LEU A 479 -6.87 24.50 -27.61
N LYS A 480 -8.10 24.26 -28.06
CA LYS A 480 -9.22 25.17 -27.81
C LYS A 480 -9.47 25.38 -26.31
N ARG A 481 -9.63 24.29 -25.55
CA ARG A 481 -9.79 24.34 -24.09
C ARG A 481 -8.63 25.07 -23.42
N MET A 482 -7.40 24.75 -23.81
CA MET A 482 -6.22 25.43 -23.25
C MET A 482 -6.19 26.92 -23.63
N SER A 483 -6.62 27.29 -24.83
CA SER A 483 -6.65 28.69 -25.28
C SER A 483 -7.60 29.51 -24.41
N GLU A 484 -8.78 28.99 -24.07
CA GLU A 484 -9.71 29.66 -23.16
C GLU A 484 -9.11 29.88 -21.76
N GLU A 485 -8.35 28.91 -21.24
CA GLU A 485 -7.64 29.06 -19.98
C GLU A 485 -6.54 30.12 -20.07
N MET A 486 -5.73 30.09 -21.14
CA MET A 486 -4.62 31.03 -21.36
C MET A 486 -5.11 32.47 -21.58
N GLU A 487 -6.25 32.66 -22.25
CA GLU A 487 -6.88 33.97 -22.41
C GLU A 487 -7.27 34.58 -21.06
N LYS A 488 -7.83 33.79 -20.14
CA LYS A 488 -8.15 34.25 -18.78
C LYS A 488 -6.89 34.65 -18.00
N GLU A 489 -5.77 34.00 -18.26
CA GLU A 489 -4.46 34.29 -17.65
C GLU A 489 -3.68 35.39 -18.41
N ASN A 490 -4.20 35.92 -19.52
CA ASN A 490 -3.52 36.83 -20.45
C ASN A 490 -2.16 36.30 -20.95
N VAL A 491 -2.09 35.00 -21.29
CA VAL A 491 -0.88 34.32 -21.74
C VAL A 491 -0.96 34.05 -23.24
N THR A 492 -0.07 34.67 -24.02
CA THR A 492 0.08 34.32 -25.45
C THR A 492 0.90 33.04 -25.62
N PRO A 493 0.87 32.37 -26.81
CA PRO A 493 1.75 31.23 -27.06
C PRO A 493 3.24 31.53 -26.81
N GLU A 494 3.72 32.72 -27.17
CA GLU A 494 5.12 33.12 -26.95
C GLU A 494 5.41 33.38 -25.45
N ASP A 495 4.44 33.91 -24.70
CA ASP A 495 4.56 34.04 -23.25
C ASP A 495 4.59 32.66 -22.59
N ALA A 496 3.77 31.71 -23.07
CA ALA A 496 3.77 30.34 -22.58
C ALA A 496 5.11 29.66 -22.79
N LYS A 497 5.77 29.85 -23.95
CA LYS A 497 7.14 29.35 -24.15
C LYS A 497 8.10 29.87 -23.08
N LYS A 498 8.11 31.18 -22.83
CA LYS A 498 8.97 31.81 -21.82
C LYS A 498 8.64 31.33 -20.40
N LEU A 499 7.36 31.12 -20.10
CA LEU A 499 6.91 30.58 -18.82
C LEU A 499 7.36 29.12 -18.66
N ALA A 500 7.26 28.30 -19.70
CA ALA A 500 7.76 26.93 -19.69
C ALA A 500 9.28 26.90 -19.39
N GLU A 501 10.08 27.68 -20.12
CA GLU A 501 11.53 27.81 -19.89
C GLU A 501 11.86 28.29 -18.47
N LYS A 502 11.09 29.25 -17.94
CA LYS A 502 11.22 29.73 -16.55
C LYS A 502 10.99 28.60 -15.55
N TYR A 503 9.90 27.85 -15.70
CA TYR A 503 9.56 26.76 -14.78
C TYR A 503 10.48 25.54 -14.93
N ASP A 504 11.00 25.27 -16.12
CA ASP A 504 12.04 24.27 -16.36
C ASP A 504 13.31 24.61 -15.57
N LYS A 505 13.78 25.85 -15.68
CA LYS A 505 14.96 26.31 -14.93
C LYS A 505 14.75 26.21 -13.41
N LEU A 506 13.55 26.55 -12.94
CA LEU A 506 13.20 26.42 -11.53
C LEU A 506 13.13 24.95 -11.07
N SER A 507 12.62 24.07 -11.93
CA SER A 507 12.58 22.62 -11.69
C SER A 507 13.99 22.05 -11.54
N GLU A 508 14.94 22.46 -12.38
CA GLU A 508 16.34 22.05 -12.27
C GLU A 508 17.00 22.56 -10.98
N ASP A 509 16.74 23.81 -10.57
CA ASP A 509 17.21 24.32 -9.26
C ASP A 509 16.70 23.46 -8.09
N TYR A 510 15.42 23.10 -8.12
CA TYR A 510 14.83 22.25 -7.09
C TYR A 510 15.42 20.84 -7.06
N LYS A 511 15.64 20.23 -8.23
CA LYS A 511 16.32 18.92 -8.34
C LYS A 511 17.72 18.97 -7.72
N GLU A 512 18.49 20.03 -7.99
CA GLU A 512 19.84 20.19 -7.42
C GLU A 512 19.81 20.36 -5.89
N LYS A 513 18.86 21.12 -5.37
CA LYS A 513 18.66 21.26 -3.91
C LYS A 513 18.27 19.94 -3.26
N ILE A 514 17.31 19.21 -3.84
CA ILE A 514 16.88 17.88 -3.36
C ILE A 514 18.05 16.91 -3.36
N LYS A 515 18.78 16.82 -4.48
CA LYS A 515 19.96 15.96 -4.62
C LYS A 515 21.01 16.26 -3.54
N ARG A 516 21.28 17.53 -3.25
CA ARG A 516 22.24 17.92 -2.21
C ARG A 516 21.86 17.41 -0.82
N VAL A 517 20.58 17.57 -0.45
CA VAL A 517 20.08 17.09 0.85
C VAL A 517 20.04 15.55 0.90
N LEU A 518 19.66 14.89 -0.20
CA LEU A 518 19.68 13.43 -0.29
C LEU A 518 21.09 12.85 -0.15
N ARG A 519 22.13 13.51 -0.69
CA ARG A 519 23.53 13.10 -0.48
C ARG A 519 23.93 13.18 1.00
N ALA A 520 23.59 14.28 1.68
CA ALA A 520 23.85 14.40 3.12
C ALA A 520 23.08 13.36 3.94
N LEU A 521 21.82 13.07 3.57
CA LEU A 521 21.04 11.99 4.16
C LEU A 521 21.66 10.61 3.92
N TYR A 522 22.23 10.37 2.73
CA TYR A 522 22.89 9.10 2.41
C TYR A 522 24.14 8.86 3.26
N GLU A 523 24.89 9.90 3.59
CA GLU A 523 26.07 9.80 4.47
C GLU A 523 25.71 9.35 5.89
N ILE A 524 24.58 9.82 6.43
CA ILE A 524 24.15 9.51 7.80
C ILE A 524 23.18 8.32 7.90
N ALA A 525 22.47 8.00 6.81
CA ALA A 525 21.46 6.95 6.77
C ALA A 525 21.50 6.11 5.46
N PRO A 526 22.64 5.46 5.14
CA PRO A 526 22.78 4.62 3.94
C PRO A 526 21.93 3.33 3.98
N TYR A 527 21.30 3.06 5.13
CA TYR A 527 20.36 1.95 5.31
C TYR A 527 18.92 2.31 4.91
N SER A 528 18.58 3.59 4.76
CA SER A 528 17.24 4.00 4.31
C SER A 528 17.07 3.69 2.82
N LYS A 529 16.19 2.74 2.52
CA LYS A 529 15.84 2.38 1.14
C LYS A 529 15.25 3.56 0.38
N THR A 530 14.52 4.42 1.07
CA THR A 530 13.91 5.60 0.46
C THR A 530 14.95 6.65 0.09
N VAL A 531 15.93 6.92 0.97
CA VAL A 531 17.07 7.80 0.64
C VAL A 531 17.82 7.28 -0.57
N VAL A 532 18.22 6.00 -0.56
CA VAL A 532 18.99 5.38 -1.65
C VAL A 532 18.22 5.42 -2.96
N SER A 533 16.94 5.03 -2.95
CA SER A 533 16.10 5.04 -4.15
C SER A 533 15.88 6.44 -4.69
N LYS A 534 15.60 7.43 -3.83
CA LYS A 534 15.43 8.82 -4.28
C LYS A 534 16.75 9.36 -4.83
N LEU A 535 17.86 9.16 -4.13
CA LEU A 535 19.16 9.67 -4.59
C LEU A 535 19.57 9.04 -5.92
N HIS A 536 19.37 7.73 -6.11
CA HIS A 536 19.61 7.07 -7.39
C HIS A 536 18.77 7.68 -8.53
N ASN A 537 17.50 8.02 -8.26
CA ASN A 537 16.63 8.65 -9.27
C ASN A 537 17.08 10.08 -9.62
N TYR A 538 17.54 10.86 -8.64
CA TYR A 538 18.03 12.24 -8.87
C TYR A 538 19.47 12.30 -9.38
N ASP A 539 20.26 11.27 -9.11
CA ASP A 539 21.66 11.16 -9.49
C ASP A 539 22.07 9.71 -9.81
N PRO A 540 21.63 9.17 -10.96
CA PRO A 540 22.01 7.82 -11.38
C PRO A 540 23.49 7.73 -11.77
N THR A 541 24.21 8.85 -11.83
CA THR A 541 25.64 8.88 -12.18
C THR A 541 26.54 8.60 -10.98
N ASP A 542 26.00 8.68 -9.76
CA ASP A 542 26.69 8.20 -8.57
C ASP A 542 26.67 6.67 -8.55
N LEU A 543 27.81 6.08 -8.92
CA LEU A 543 27.96 4.64 -9.06
C LEU A 543 27.85 3.91 -7.72
N SER A 544 28.29 4.52 -6.62
CA SER A 544 28.23 3.93 -5.28
C SER A 544 26.79 3.87 -4.78
N VAL A 545 26.01 4.94 -4.99
CA VAL A 545 24.58 4.95 -4.70
C VAL A 545 23.85 3.93 -5.59
N SER A 546 24.20 3.87 -6.88
CA SER A 546 23.60 2.92 -7.82
C SER A 546 23.86 1.46 -7.43
N LEU A 547 25.09 1.13 -7.01
CA LEU A 547 25.41 -0.18 -6.46
C LEU A 547 24.53 -0.51 -5.27
N ARG A 548 24.45 0.41 -4.29
CA ARG A 548 23.64 0.20 -3.08
C ARG A 548 22.15 0.03 -3.40
N PHE A 549 21.64 0.79 -4.37
CA PHE A 549 20.27 0.68 -4.85
C PHE A 549 19.96 -0.72 -5.37
N TYR A 550 20.79 -1.25 -6.28
CA TYR A 550 20.58 -2.60 -6.82
C TYR A 550 20.79 -3.69 -5.77
N GLN A 551 21.73 -3.53 -4.84
CA GLN A 551 21.90 -4.44 -3.69
C GLN A 551 20.64 -4.50 -2.82
N MET A 552 20.06 -3.36 -2.45
CA MET A 552 18.82 -3.33 -1.66
C MET A 552 17.64 -3.97 -2.39
N LYS A 553 17.52 -3.74 -3.71
CA LYS A 553 16.50 -4.39 -4.54
C LYS A 553 16.67 -5.91 -4.58
N TYR A 554 17.92 -6.37 -4.68
CA TYR A 554 18.23 -7.80 -4.59
C TYR A 554 17.88 -8.38 -3.21
N GLU A 555 18.28 -7.72 -2.12
CA GLU A 555 17.96 -8.13 -0.75
C GLU A 555 16.45 -8.31 -0.53
N ASP A 556 15.62 -7.43 -1.12
CA ASP A 556 14.16 -7.51 -1.05
C ASP A 556 13.57 -8.71 -1.77
N MET A 557 14.15 -9.07 -2.92
CA MET A 557 13.67 -10.20 -3.71
C MET A 557 14.22 -11.54 -3.23
N LYS A 558 15.36 -11.55 -2.52
CA LYS A 558 16.08 -12.76 -2.11
C LYS A 558 15.19 -13.86 -1.51
N PRO A 559 14.30 -13.59 -0.53
CA PRO A 559 13.46 -14.62 0.07
C PRO A 559 12.51 -15.30 -0.94
N TYR A 560 12.17 -14.60 -2.03
CA TYR A 560 11.25 -15.10 -3.05
C TYR A 560 11.98 -15.87 -4.15
N ILE A 561 13.18 -15.45 -4.52
CA ILE A 561 13.97 -16.08 -5.59
C ILE A 561 14.73 -17.32 -5.12
N SER A 562 15.13 -17.38 -3.85
CA SER A 562 15.86 -18.53 -3.28
C SER A 562 14.98 -19.78 -3.09
N ASP A 563 13.65 -19.63 -3.02
CA ASP A 563 12.70 -20.72 -2.92
C ASP A 563 12.07 -21.01 -4.29
N PRO A 564 12.29 -22.19 -4.91
CA PRO A 564 11.77 -22.50 -6.25
C PRO A 564 10.24 -22.50 -6.35
N GLU A 565 9.52 -22.87 -5.28
CA GLU A 565 8.06 -22.91 -5.30
C GLU A 565 7.49 -21.48 -5.26
N ILE A 566 8.10 -20.61 -4.46
CA ILE A 566 7.76 -19.19 -4.41
C ILE A 566 8.14 -18.51 -5.74
N MET A 567 9.35 -18.73 -6.24
CA MET A 567 9.81 -18.14 -7.50
C MET A 567 8.91 -18.51 -8.67
N GLU A 568 8.48 -19.77 -8.78
CA GLU A 568 7.56 -20.18 -9.84
C GLU A 568 6.18 -19.52 -9.70
N THR A 569 5.68 -19.38 -8.47
CA THR A 569 4.40 -18.71 -8.18
C THR A 569 4.41 -17.23 -8.58
N TYR A 570 5.52 -16.51 -8.31
CA TYR A 570 5.63 -15.05 -8.52
C TYR A 570 6.48 -14.68 -9.75
N LYS A 571 6.79 -15.64 -10.62
CA LYS A 571 7.73 -15.51 -11.74
C LYS A 571 7.48 -14.28 -12.62
N ASN A 572 6.23 -14.07 -13.04
CA ASN A 572 5.86 -12.97 -13.93
C ASN A 572 6.08 -11.59 -13.28
N GLN A 573 5.99 -11.49 -11.95
CA GLN A 573 6.22 -10.26 -11.20
C GLN A 573 7.71 -10.04 -10.87
N LEU A 574 8.45 -11.13 -10.62
CA LEU A 574 9.85 -11.08 -10.20
C LEU A 574 10.82 -10.94 -11.38
N LEU A 575 10.56 -11.61 -12.52
CA LEU A 575 11.51 -11.62 -13.66
C LEU A 575 11.89 -10.23 -14.19
N PRO A 576 10.96 -9.27 -14.38
CA PRO A 576 11.33 -7.92 -14.80
C PRO A 576 12.23 -7.19 -13.80
N GLN A 577 11.99 -7.40 -12.49
CA GLN A 577 12.78 -6.78 -11.42
C GLN A 577 14.17 -7.41 -11.33
N ILE A 578 14.25 -8.74 -11.41
CA ILE A 578 15.51 -9.49 -11.52
C ILE A 578 16.33 -8.99 -12.70
N PHE A 579 15.70 -8.86 -13.88
CA PHE A 579 16.38 -8.38 -15.08
C PHE A 579 16.91 -6.96 -14.89
N SER A 580 16.12 -6.06 -14.30
CA SER A 580 16.56 -4.69 -14.01
C SER A 580 17.75 -4.65 -13.05
N VAL A 581 17.73 -5.45 -11.98
CA VAL A 581 18.83 -5.52 -11.00
C VAL A 581 20.09 -6.09 -11.65
N LYS A 582 19.94 -7.19 -12.39
CA LYS A 582 21.04 -7.83 -13.13
C LYS A 582 21.68 -6.84 -14.10
N LEU A 583 20.88 -6.22 -14.97
CA LEU A 583 21.37 -5.26 -15.96
C LEU A 583 22.08 -4.07 -15.29
N GLY A 584 21.51 -3.54 -14.21
CA GLY A 584 22.12 -2.45 -13.45
C GLY A 584 23.50 -2.80 -12.88
N LEU A 585 23.62 -3.95 -12.24
CA LEU A 585 24.89 -4.43 -11.69
C LEU A 585 25.91 -4.77 -12.79
N GLU A 586 25.46 -5.28 -13.93
CA GLU A 586 26.34 -5.51 -15.08
C GLU A 586 26.86 -4.19 -15.66
N MET A 587 25.99 -3.19 -15.82
CA MET A 587 26.41 -1.85 -16.26
C MET A 587 27.49 -1.29 -15.34
N LEU A 588 27.34 -1.40 -14.01
CA LEU A 588 28.35 -0.99 -13.04
C LEU A 588 29.65 -1.79 -13.16
N THR A 589 29.55 -3.09 -13.38
CA THR A 589 30.70 -4.00 -13.55
C THR A 589 31.56 -3.59 -14.75
N PHE A 590 30.93 -3.18 -15.84
CA PHE A 590 31.59 -2.85 -17.11
C PHE A 590 31.81 -1.35 -17.32
N ASP A 591 31.41 -0.49 -16.38
CA ASP A 591 31.63 0.95 -16.46
C ASP A 591 33.12 1.29 -16.31
N GLU A 592 33.65 2.14 -17.18
CA GLU A 592 35.05 2.55 -17.15
C GLU A 592 35.38 3.45 -15.94
N LYS A 593 34.41 4.20 -15.43
CA LYS A 593 34.55 5.09 -14.27
C LYS A 593 34.41 4.37 -12.93
N ALA A 594 33.86 3.15 -12.92
CA ALA A 594 33.73 2.37 -11.69
C ALA A 594 35.10 1.91 -11.17
N SER A 595 35.32 2.09 -9.86
CA SER A 595 36.52 1.58 -9.18
C SER A 595 36.54 0.05 -9.18
N THR A 596 37.72 -0.55 -9.07
CA THR A 596 37.84 -2.02 -8.96
C THR A 596 37.02 -2.58 -7.81
N ASP A 597 37.02 -1.91 -6.66
CA ASP A 597 36.24 -2.32 -5.48
C ASP A 597 34.72 -2.33 -5.76
N LEU A 598 34.21 -1.28 -6.43
CA LEU A 598 32.80 -1.22 -6.82
C LEU A 598 32.43 -2.34 -7.79
N LYS A 599 33.30 -2.61 -8.77
CA LYS A 599 33.12 -3.72 -9.73
C LYS A 599 33.11 -5.08 -9.02
N VAL A 600 33.98 -5.26 -8.02
CA VAL A 600 34.02 -6.47 -7.20
C VAL A 600 32.69 -6.63 -6.46
N GLN A 601 32.21 -5.61 -5.75
CA GLN A 601 30.94 -5.68 -5.02
C GLN A 601 29.72 -5.92 -5.94
N ALA A 602 29.72 -5.34 -7.14
CA ALA A 602 28.69 -5.59 -8.14
C ALA A 602 28.70 -7.07 -8.59
N LEU A 603 29.89 -7.62 -8.87
CA LEU A 603 30.06 -9.03 -9.23
C LEU A 603 29.69 -9.98 -8.09
N GLU A 604 30.03 -9.67 -6.83
CA GLU A 604 29.61 -10.47 -5.68
C GLU A 604 28.08 -10.57 -5.56
N THR A 605 27.40 -9.45 -5.82
CA THR A 605 25.94 -9.38 -5.82
C THR A 605 25.37 -10.21 -6.99
N LEU A 606 25.95 -10.11 -8.18
CA LEU A 606 25.55 -10.90 -9.36
C LEU A 606 25.79 -12.41 -9.19
N VAL A 607 26.90 -12.80 -8.56
CA VAL A 607 27.20 -14.19 -8.19
C VAL A 607 26.13 -14.70 -7.23
N SER A 608 25.84 -13.95 -6.18
CA SER A 608 24.83 -14.33 -5.19
C SER A 608 23.43 -14.45 -5.81
N LEU A 609 23.03 -13.48 -6.64
CA LEU A 609 21.78 -13.49 -7.38
C LEU A 609 21.65 -14.72 -8.27
N SER A 610 22.70 -15.01 -9.06
CA SER A 610 22.72 -16.16 -9.97
C SER A 610 22.61 -17.48 -9.21
N ARG A 611 23.32 -17.58 -8.08
CA ARG A 611 23.28 -18.77 -7.21
C ARG A 611 21.90 -18.99 -6.60
N ASP A 612 21.28 -17.94 -6.07
CA ASP A 612 19.92 -18.00 -5.50
C ASP A 612 18.89 -18.39 -6.56
N MET A 613 19.06 -17.92 -7.80
CA MET A 613 18.26 -18.33 -8.97
C MET A 613 18.61 -19.72 -9.53
N ARG A 614 19.67 -20.36 -9.04
CA ARG A 614 20.24 -21.61 -9.57
C ARG A 614 20.69 -21.51 -11.03
N ASP A 615 21.04 -20.31 -11.47
CA ASP A 615 21.69 -20.07 -12.76
C ASP A 615 23.21 -20.20 -12.60
N TYR A 616 23.66 -21.45 -12.43
CA TYR A 616 25.08 -21.75 -12.19
C TYR A 616 25.98 -21.40 -13.39
N GLN A 617 25.41 -21.27 -14.59
CA GLN A 617 26.16 -20.83 -15.77
C GLN A 617 26.53 -19.35 -15.66
N GLU A 618 25.58 -18.52 -15.26
CA GLU A 618 25.82 -17.10 -15.01
C GLU A 618 26.70 -16.90 -13.75
N GLU A 619 26.48 -17.68 -12.68
CA GLU A 619 27.35 -17.67 -11.50
C GLU A 619 28.81 -17.90 -11.90
N LEU A 620 29.09 -18.94 -12.69
CA LEU A 620 30.43 -19.24 -13.20
C LEU A 620 31.02 -18.12 -14.06
N ARG A 621 30.19 -17.49 -14.92
CA ARG A 621 30.62 -16.37 -15.76
C ARG A 621 31.08 -15.20 -14.90
N TYR A 622 30.32 -14.84 -13.88
CA TYR A 622 30.66 -13.75 -12.97
C TYR A 622 31.86 -14.07 -12.07
N LEU A 623 31.99 -15.30 -11.56
CA LEU A 623 33.16 -15.73 -10.80
C LEU A 623 34.46 -15.66 -11.62
N LYS A 624 34.41 -16.08 -12.89
CA LYS A 624 35.56 -15.93 -13.80
C LYS A 624 35.94 -14.48 -14.01
N LYS A 625 34.95 -13.58 -14.15
CA LYS A 625 35.21 -12.15 -14.27
C LYS A 625 35.76 -11.56 -12.97
N LEU A 626 35.25 -12.01 -11.82
CA LEU A 626 35.74 -11.61 -10.50
C LEU A 626 37.20 -12.00 -10.32
N LYS A 627 37.59 -13.22 -10.71
CA LYS A 627 38.98 -13.67 -10.72
C LYS A 627 39.88 -12.82 -11.62
N GLU A 628 39.37 -12.39 -12.78
CA GLU A 628 40.13 -11.54 -13.71
C GLU A 628 40.48 -10.18 -13.08
N ILE A 629 39.51 -9.54 -12.42
CA ILE A 629 39.69 -8.19 -11.86
C ILE A 629 40.24 -8.18 -10.42
N SER A 630 40.08 -9.29 -9.69
CA SER A 630 40.58 -9.49 -8.33
C SER A 630 41.16 -10.91 -8.18
N PRO A 631 42.40 -11.15 -8.67
CA PRO A 631 43.00 -12.49 -8.68
C PRO A 631 43.23 -13.11 -7.29
N ASN A 632 43.31 -12.26 -6.25
CA ASN A 632 43.50 -12.68 -4.86
C ASN A 632 42.18 -12.70 -4.07
N TYR A 633 41.02 -12.70 -4.75
CA TYR A 633 39.72 -12.82 -4.10
C TYR A 633 39.67 -14.11 -3.27
N PRO A 634 39.22 -14.06 -2.00
CA PRO A 634 39.19 -15.24 -1.12
C PRO A 634 38.45 -16.42 -1.76
N ASP A 635 39.07 -17.60 -1.72
CA ASP A 635 38.49 -18.88 -2.15
C ASP A 635 37.94 -18.92 -3.59
N ILE A 636 38.37 -17.99 -4.47
CA ILE A 636 37.80 -17.84 -5.81
C ILE A 636 37.90 -19.11 -6.67
N ASP A 637 38.98 -19.88 -6.52
CA ASP A 637 39.16 -21.15 -7.23
C ASP A 637 38.21 -22.24 -6.73
N GLU A 638 37.92 -22.26 -5.43
CA GLU A 638 36.96 -23.18 -4.83
C GLU A 638 35.53 -22.83 -5.27
N LEU A 639 35.18 -21.53 -5.24
CA LEU A 639 33.88 -21.05 -5.72
C LEU A 639 33.63 -21.38 -7.20
N ILE A 640 34.64 -21.22 -8.07
CA ILE A 640 34.54 -21.59 -9.49
C ILE A 640 34.31 -23.09 -9.63
N LYS A 641 35.07 -23.91 -8.91
CA LYS A 641 34.94 -25.38 -8.94
C LYS A 641 33.56 -25.84 -8.45
N ASP A 642 33.03 -25.20 -7.42
CA ASP A 642 31.69 -25.46 -6.90
C ASP A 642 30.61 -25.16 -7.95
N ALA A 643 30.68 -24.01 -8.61
CA ALA A 643 29.74 -23.66 -9.68
C ALA A 643 29.81 -24.65 -10.85
N GLU A 644 31.02 -25.07 -11.27
CA GLU A 644 31.21 -26.09 -12.31
C GLU A 644 30.59 -27.44 -11.93
N SER A 645 30.77 -27.88 -10.68
CA SER A 645 30.15 -29.11 -10.14
C SER A 645 28.62 -29.05 -10.14
N MET A 646 28.03 -27.89 -9.79
CA MET A 646 26.57 -27.69 -9.79
C MET A 646 25.99 -27.72 -11.21
N ILE A 647 26.71 -27.19 -12.21
CA ILE A 647 26.33 -27.30 -13.63
C ILE A 647 26.29 -28.76 -14.07
N GLU A 648 27.31 -29.56 -13.73
CA GLU A 648 27.36 -30.99 -14.06
C GLU A 648 26.21 -31.77 -13.42
N THR A 649 25.96 -31.52 -12.13
CA THR A 649 24.88 -32.17 -11.37
C THR A 649 23.50 -31.84 -11.95
N THR A 650 23.28 -30.59 -12.35
CA THR A 650 22.01 -30.14 -12.95
C THR A 650 21.78 -30.81 -14.31
N LYS A 651 22.82 -30.92 -15.15
CA LYS A 651 22.76 -31.65 -16.43
C LYS A 651 22.42 -33.13 -16.22
N ALA A 652 23.06 -33.80 -15.26
CA ALA A 652 22.80 -35.21 -14.95
C ALA A 652 21.38 -35.49 -14.40
N THR A 653 20.79 -34.51 -13.71
CA THR A 653 19.42 -34.61 -13.17
C THR A 653 18.37 -34.39 -14.26
N SER A 654 18.65 -33.49 -15.21
CA SER A 654 17.78 -33.27 -16.39
C SER A 654 17.75 -34.46 -17.36
N SER A 655 18.83 -35.25 -17.42
CA SER A 655 18.92 -36.45 -18.28
C SER A 655 18.39 -37.73 -17.64
N SER A 656 18.11 -37.73 -16.32
CA SER A 656 17.67 -38.91 -15.56
C SER A 656 16.20 -38.90 -15.15
N THR A 657 15.39 -37.94 -15.64
CA THR A 657 13.94 -37.97 -15.49
C THR A 657 13.33 -38.72 -16.68
N PRO A 658 12.81 -39.96 -16.53
CA PRO A 658 12.11 -40.63 -17.62
C PRO A 658 10.77 -39.96 -17.84
N THR A 659 10.55 -39.46 -19.05
CA THR A 659 9.23 -39.20 -19.61
C THR A 659 8.35 -40.43 -19.43
N THR A 660 7.55 -40.46 -18.37
CA THR A 660 6.42 -41.40 -18.29
C THR A 660 5.23 -40.73 -18.94
N LEU A 661 5.35 -40.47 -20.25
CA LEU A 661 4.16 -40.41 -21.11
C LEU A 661 3.79 -41.86 -21.33
N GLN A 662 2.78 -42.29 -20.58
CA GLN A 662 2.12 -43.57 -20.79
C GLN A 662 1.37 -43.48 -22.12
N SER A 663 2.06 -43.82 -23.21
CA SER A 663 1.43 -44.15 -24.48
C SER A 663 0.62 -45.42 -24.28
N THR A 664 -0.69 -45.28 -24.15
CA THR A 664 -1.62 -46.39 -24.35
C THR A 664 -1.60 -46.72 -25.83
N GLU A 665 -0.82 -47.73 -26.20
CA GLU A 665 -0.98 -48.42 -27.49
C GLU A 665 -2.36 -49.09 -27.50
N THR A 666 -3.31 -48.45 -28.18
CA THR A 666 -4.48 -49.13 -28.75
C THR A 666 -3.98 -50.12 -29.81
N THR A 667 -4.01 -51.39 -29.46
CA THR A 667 -3.89 -52.51 -30.39
C THR A 667 -5.10 -52.50 -31.33
N SER A 668 -4.88 -52.13 -32.59
CA SER A 668 -5.84 -52.38 -33.66
C SER A 668 -5.81 -53.85 -34.01
N THR A 669 -6.81 -54.60 -33.56
CA THR A 669 -7.15 -55.90 -34.15
C THR A 669 -8.12 -55.65 -35.29
N THR A 670 -7.60 -55.62 -36.50
CA THR A 670 -8.36 -55.90 -37.71
C THR A 670 -8.34 -57.41 -37.94
N GLU A 671 -9.46 -58.08 -37.71
CA GLU A 671 -9.82 -59.27 -38.46
C GLU A 671 -11.30 -59.18 -38.82
N SER A 672 -11.53 -59.12 -40.13
CA SER A 672 -12.81 -59.16 -40.79
C SER A 672 -13.46 -60.53 -40.64
N GLU A 673 -14.76 -60.61 -40.38
CA GLU A 673 -15.70 -61.42 -41.17
C GLU A 673 -17.17 -61.22 -40.70
N LYS A 674 -18.01 -60.84 -41.67
CA LYS A 674 -19.49 -60.75 -41.71
C LYS A 674 -20.21 -59.56 -41.09
#